data_AF-A0A7C4M3J6-F1
#
_entry.id   AF-A0A7C4M3J6-F1
#
_cell.length_a   1.000
_cell.length_b   1.000
_cell.length_c   1.000
_cell.angle_alpha   90.00
_cell.angle_beta   90.00
_cell.angle_gamma   90.00
#
_symmetry.space_group_name_H-M   'P 1'
#
loop_
_entity.id
_entity.type
_entity.pdbx_description
1 polymer ?
#
loop_
_entity_poly.entity_id
_entity_poly.type
_entity_poly.pdbx_seq_one_letter_code
_entity_poly.pdbx_strand_id
1 'polypeptide(L)'
;MINLLISIIKNKISKKIDTFLVVLFLLIGFFSFAGVSLAAEPTGDDWFQLITNRQTGSDNTGDGGNYYYVGQTFRTNIQIKSDSGTSASNIWIDYDTGYVSASALLTGSFFPNWSGQTIFGGRIKSTGYRTSGFSYGLGDFGSVDFTALAPTAANYSNLNPTFLDINIGNIGETGESNISKSGLDLLDDAEDFYFNIWADTVKPYAKNNSPSSNFNVSESFNFILCDSKNGESGDGGNCLFSGVGTGVNTSTPPGYILINDGSLEQNFSSLANYNCLGTWATNQCNAFVGSNVSPGDGRKWKYNTNYTVKVGGYLDKASSNQNQLGDTNGPNEMNEKIWTFLTEPDLIKPQVVSESPTRGSSGNSINTNITIDILDKKDYSGNISGSGINPNSCKINISSSSVSMSTYQQSNGNVSISPINFGFRFSIDPNSDFAQNETVSVSVYDCTDFAGNIMVTDNYTFNTADFDTPYVDGKNPDNDQNILENGKIMFHIKDDGVGVDLSNIVIYVNGVYYTDDGSSGSVTNSGTKINYLSSLNFNGGNYAGDTTSVSGGQNDYYFTIDPQNNFVLGESVPVIIYAKDLSGNIMEREIYAFSVGSSSVASGSAYCGSNTTWNGAYCVGSSSSCSSSGGGVATINPEINETTISIVQVDEKSVLLSWFSNMKSSAWVVYDTVSPSSYGTAPKFSYSFSTPESNDDSLYHSVLIGGLKTGTLYYFRPVIKSQGMTFRGPELKMAPRFATNQIECAEEISEKIVYQDRIVYRDRIIQPNCPVYQVPDVEEKPGEENKKEGFEIGGVNSSKYGIEIFGSCRGIKKIKITLYLVSDSIPEILEVDCGVDEKWYGKIEKKLTPGSYAIVVEDESEKIKRPVVFYVKAPPGLVKKISDKVKTEPVLSYLEILATIILISSFIKLILISRSGIKK
;
A
#
# COMPACT_ATOMS: atom_id res chain seq x y z
N MET A 1 -62.78 49.28 -20.64
CA MET A 1 -62.55 47.82 -20.49
C MET A 1 -62.38 47.11 -21.84
N ILE A 2 -63.40 47.10 -22.73
CA ILE A 2 -63.36 46.39 -24.03
C ILE A 2 -62.09 46.68 -24.86
N ASN A 3 -61.68 47.95 -25.03
CA ASN A 3 -60.48 48.30 -25.81
C ASN A 3 -59.17 47.72 -25.22
N LEU A 4 -59.10 47.50 -23.90
CA LEU A 4 -57.96 46.86 -23.26
C LEU A 4 -57.92 45.35 -23.59
N LEU A 5 -59.10 44.71 -23.59
CA LEU A 5 -59.24 43.31 -23.98
C LEU A 5 -58.84 43.10 -25.46
N ILE A 6 -59.30 43.98 -26.35
CA ILE A 6 -58.94 43.97 -27.78
C ILE A 6 -57.41 44.16 -27.97
N SER A 7 -56.79 45.05 -27.20
CA SER A 7 -55.33 45.26 -27.24
C SER A 7 -54.55 44.00 -26.82
N ILE A 8 -54.93 43.38 -25.70
CA ILE A 8 -54.30 42.15 -25.19
C ILE A 8 -54.49 40.98 -26.17
N ILE A 9 -55.68 40.86 -26.77
CA ILE A 9 -55.97 39.82 -27.78
C ILE A 9 -55.12 40.04 -29.04
N LYS A 10 -55.06 41.27 -29.58
CA LYS A 10 -54.22 41.57 -30.76
C LYS A 10 -52.74 41.25 -30.49
N ASN A 11 -52.20 41.62 -29.33
CA ASN A 11 -50.79 41.41 -29.01
C ASN A 11 -50.45 39.90 -28.80
N LYS A 12 -51.36 39.11 -28.20
CA LYS A 12 -51.21 37.65 -28.10
C LYS A 12 -51.40 36.92 -29.43
N ILE A 13 -52.23 37.43 -30.34
CA ILE A 13 -52.45 36.82 -31.66
C ILE A 13 -51.30 37.15 -32.61
N SER A 14 -50.81 38.40 -32.66
CA SER A 14 -49.66 38.78 -33.50
C SER A 14 -48.48 37.88 -33.21
N LYS A 15 -47.96 37.86 -31.97
CA LYS A 15 -46.78 37.03 -31.64
C LYS A 15 -46.93 35.54 -31.99
N LYS A 16 -48.15 34.98 -31.94
CA LYS A 16 -48.38 33.60 -32.39
C LYS A 16 -48.39 33.44 -33.90
N ILE A 17 -48.95 34.40 -34.65
CA ILE A 17 -48.91 34.42 -36.12
C ILE A 17 -47.48 34.69 -36.60
N ASP A 18 -46.76 35.60 -35.97
CA ASP A 18 -45.36 35.94 -36.28
C ASP A 18 -44.45 34.72 -36.02
N THR A 19 -44.59 34.04 -34.87
CA THR A 19 -43.85 32.78 -34.60
C THR A 19 -44.27 31.65 -35.56
N PHE A 20 -45.57 31.52 -35.89
CA PHE A 20 -46.02 30.49 -36.82
C PHE A 20 -45.54 30.75 -38.25
N LEU A 21 -45.52 32.01 -38.71
CA LEU A 21 -44.97 32.39 -39.99
C LEU A 21 -43.45 32.24 -40.04
N VAL A 22 -42.71 32.59 -38.98
CA VAL A 22 -41.26 32.33 -38.91
C VAL A 22 -40.98 30.83 -38.92
N VAL A 23 -41.72 30.02 -38.17
CA VAL A 23 -41.59 28.55 -38.21
C VAL A 23 -42.02 27.97 -39.57
N LEU A 24 -43.02 28.53 -40.24
CA LEU A 24 -43.46 28.10 -41.56
C LEU A 24 -42.48 28.52 -42.67
N PHE A 25 -41.89 29.72 -42.61
CA PHE A 25 -40.82 30.14 -43.52
C PHE A 25 -39.51 29.39 -43.25
N LEU A 26 -39.20 29.05 -42.00
CA LEU A 26 -38.11 28.15 -41.68
C LEU A 26 -38.39 26.74 -42.24
N LEU A 27 -39.59 26.18 -42.06
CA LEU A 27 -39.95 24.87 -42.63
C LEU A 27 -39.93 24.87 -44.16
N ILE A 28 -40.55 25.85 -44.82
CA ILE A 28 -40.53 25.98 -46.27
C ILE A 28 -39.09 26.18 -46.77
N GLY A 29 -38.29 27.01 -46.09
CA GLY A 29 -36.87 27.18 -46.38
C GLY A 29 -36.08 25.88 -46.25
N PHE A 30 -36.31 25.12 -45.17
CA PHE A 30 -35.68 23.82 -44.92
C PHE A 30 -36.05 22.80 -46.01
N PHE A 31 -37.32 22.74 -46.41
CA PHE A 31 -37.77 21.87 -47.51
C PHE A 31 -37.33 22.37 -48.90
N SER A 32 -37.12 23.66 -49.12
CA SER A 32 -36.60 24.20 -50.39
C SER A 32 -35.09 24.08 -50.54
N PHE A 33 -34.34 23.91 -49.44
CA PHE A 33 -32.91 23.60 -49.46
C PHE A 33 -32.60 22.10 -49.32
N ALA A 34 -33.54 21.30 -48.78
CA ALA A 34 -33.47 19.84 -48.78
C ALA A 34 -33.91 19.24 -50.14
N GLY A 35 -33.51 19.87 -51.24
CA GLY A 35 -33.56 19.30 -52.58
C GLY A 35 -32.47 18.24 -52.77
N VAL A 36 -32.49 17.22 -51.91
CA VAL A 36 -31.58 16.06 -52.05
C VAL A 36 -32.04 15.31 -53.30
N SER A 37 -31.21 15.31 -54.34
CA SER A 37 -31.29 14.30 -55.39
C SER A 37 -31.02 12.96 -54.71
N LEU A 38 -32.08 12.20 -54.47
CA LEU A 38 -31.92 10.77 -54.21
C LEU A 38 -31.48 10.14 -55.53
N ALA A 39 -30.38 9.39 -55.48
CA ALA A 39 -29.87 8.65 -56.61
C ALA A 39 -30.99 7.84 -57.28
N ALA A 40 -31.00 7.81 -58.60
CA ALA A 40 -31.82 6.86 -59.33
C ALA A 40 -31.13 5.50 -59.22
N GLU A 41 -31.58 4.67 -58.26
CA GLU A 41 -31.18 3.26 -58.18
C GLU A 41 -31.38 2.58 -59.55
N PRO A 42 -30.51 1.62 -59.95
CA PRO A 42 -30.63 0.98 -61.25
C PRO A 42 -31.98 0.29 -61.38
N THR A 43 -32.61 0.46 -62.54
CA THR A 43 -33.99 0.03 -62.77
C THR A 43 -34.07 -1.43 -63.23
N GLY A 44 -35.25 -2.04 -63.09
CA GLY A 44 -35.50 -3.42 -63.53
C GLY A 44 -35.25 -4.53 -62.49
N ASP A 45 -35.34 -5.77 -62.98
CA ASP A 45 -35.23 -7.00 -62.20
C ASP A 45 -33.78 -7.51 -62.14
N ASP A 46 -33.00 -7.28 -63.20
CA ASP A 46 -31.63 -7.79 -63.40
C ASP A 46 -30.64 -6.66 -63.77
N TRP A 47 -29.77 -6.23 -62.84
CA TRP A 47 -28.90 -5.05 -63.03
C TRP A 47 -27.50 -5.12 -62.39
N PHE A 48 -26.64 -4.14 -62.73
CA PHE A 48 -25.33 -3.89 -62.10
C PHE A 48 -25.21 -2.48 -61.50
N GLN A 49 -24.42 -2.34 -60.42
CA GLN A 49 -24.08 -1.05 -59.80
C GLN A 49 -22.64 -1.04 -59.25
N LEU A 50 -21.96 0.10 -59.33
CA LEU A 50 -20.65 0.33 -58.73
C LEU A 50 -20.76 1.16 -57.45
N ILE A 51 -20.39 0.58 -56.30
CA ILE A 51 -20.48 1.24 -54.98
C ILE A 51 -19.10 1.35 -54.33
N THR A 52 -18.67 2.54 -53.91
CA THR A 52 -17.35 2.72 -53.29
C THR A 52 -17.32 2.61 -51.77
N ASN A 53 -16.14 2.25 -51.22
CA ASN A 53 -15.89 2.10 -49.78
C ASN A 53 -15.43 3.39 -49.07
N ARG A 54 -15.35 4.52 -49.78
CA ARG A 54 -14.86 5.80 -49.26
C ARG A 54 -15.76 6.93 -49.77
N GLN A 55 -16.76 7.25 -48.95
CA GLN A 55 -17.61 8.42 -49.15
C GLN A 55 -16.82 9.69 -48.90
N THR A 56 -16.79 10.56 -49.90
CA THR A 56 -16.31 11.95 -49.80
C THR A 56 -17.41 12.93 -50.25
N GLY A 57 -18.33 12.48 -51.11
CA GLY A 57 -19.64 13.09 -51.37
C GLY A 57 -20.68 12.79 -50.28
N SER A 58 -21.97 12.91 -50.62
CA SER A 58 -23.10 12.62 -49.70
C SER A 58 -23.68 11.21 -49.89
N ASP A 59 -23.06 10.46 -50.78
CA ASP A 59 -23.53 9.27 -51.47
C ASP A 59 -22.32 8.35 -51.69
N ASN A 60 -22.56 7.10 -52.08
CA ASN A 60 -21.55 6.16 -52.58
C ASN A 60 -21.96 5.50 -53.90
N THR A 61 -23.04 6.01 -54.49
CA THR A 61 -23.60 5.71 -55.81
C THR A 61 -22.89 6.52 -56.88
N GLY A 62 -23.21 6.26 -58.15
CA GLY A 62 -22.55 6.83 -59.30
C GLY A 62 -23.02 8.23 -59.71
N ASP A 63 -24.21 8.66 -59.28
CA ASP A 63 -24.94 9.82 -59.78
C ASP A 63 -24.29 11.20 -59.51
N GLY A 64 -23.27 11.26 -58.66
CA GLY A 64 -22.22 12.27 -58.76
C GLY A 64 -22.10 13.23 -57.57
N GLY A 65 -20.89 13.29 -57.02
CA GLY A 65 -20.55 14.07 -55.83
C GLY A 65 -19.23 13.63 -55.20
N ASN A 66 -18.82 12.39 -55.49
CA ASN A 66 -17.58 11.80 -55.02
C ASN A 66 -16.32 12.42 -55.64
N TYR A 67 -15.29 12.53 -54.80
CA TYR A 67 -13.97 13.05 -55.13
C TYR A 67 -12.85 12.25 -54.47
N TYR A 68 -11.74 12.11 -55.17
CA TYR A 68 -10.54 11.43 -54.68
C TYR A 68 -9.31 12.28 -54.95
N TYR A 69 -8.31 12.21 -54.07
CA TYR A 69 -7.03 12.90 -54.31
C TYR A 69 -6.09 12.05 -55.16
N VAL A 70 -5.19 12.67 -55.92
CA VAL A 70 -4.18 11.95 -56.68
C VAL A 70 -3.30 11.10 -55.75
N GLY A 71 -3.10 9.83 -56.11
CA GLY A 71 -2.44 8.81 -55.29
C GLY A 71 -3.36 8.14 -54.25
N GLN A 72 -4.61 8.58 -54.09
CA GLN A 72 -5.56 7.91 -53.22
C GLN A 72 -6.06 6.62 -53.87
N THR A 73 -6.02 5.53 -53.11
CA THR A 73 -6.70 4.27 -53.43
C THR A 73 -8.10 4.24 -52.81
N PHE A 74 -9.11 3.86 -53.59
CA PHE A 74 -10.48 3.59 -53.17
C PHE A 74 -10.94 2.23 -53.71
N ARG A 75 -11.79 1.51 -52.96
CA ARG A 75 -12.38 0.26 -53.44
C ARG A 75 -13.74 0.51 -54.03
N THR A 76 -13.96 0.04 -55.25
CA THR A 76 -15.28 -0.11 -55.86
C THR A 76 -15.72 -1.56 -55.70
N ASN A 77 -16.86 -1.78 -55.06
CA ASN A 77 -17.55 -3.06 -55.03
C ASN A 77 -18.55 -3.07 -56.20
N ILE A 78 -18.64 -4.20 -56.88
CA ILE A 78 -19.53 -4.43 -58.02
C ILE A 78 -20.73 -5.19 -57.47
N GLN A 79 -21.86 -4.50 -57.30
CA GLN A 79 -23.11 -5.14 -56.94
C GLN A 79 -23.82 -5.64 -58.19
N ILE A 80 -24.44 -6.81 -58.06
CA ILE A 80 -25.28 -7.45 -59.07
C ILE A 80 -26.62 -7.79 -58.45
N LYS A 81 -27.71 -7.50 -59.16
CA LYS A 81 -29.06 -7.96 -58.82
C LYS A 81 -29.57 -8.87 -59.94
N SER A 82 -30.28 -9.93 -59.59
CA SER A 82 -30.94 -10.82 -60.56
C SER A 82 -32.19 -11.44 -59.94
N ASP A 83 -33.33 -10.77 -60.02
CA ASP A 83 -34.58 -11.29 -59.47
C ASP A 83 -35.19 -12.38 -60.37
N SER A 84 -34.99 -12.31 -61.69
CA SER A 84 -35.40 -13.39 -62.59
C SER A 84 -34.49 -14.63 -62.48
N GLY A 85 -33.21 -14.45 -62.14
CA GLY A 85 -32.27 -15.51 -61.75
C GLY A 85 -31.29 -15.94 -62.84
N THR A 86 -30.01 -15.61 -62.64
CA THR A 86 -28.92 -15.75 -63.62
C THR A 86 -28.09 -17.03 -63.49
N SER A 87 -27.58 -17.53 -64.62
CA SER A 87 -26.67 -18.70 -64.69
C SER A 87 -25.21 -18.32 -64.90
N ALA A 88 -24.94 -17.22 -65.58
CA ALA A 88 -23.62 -16.68 -65.84
C ALA A 88 -23.74 -15.18 -66.11
N SER A 89 -22.70 -14.40 -65.83
CA SER A 89 -22.72 -12.96 -66.03
C SER A 89 -21.31 -12.46 -66.29
N ASN A 90 -21.18 -11.55 -67.26
CA ASN A 90 -19.93 -10.86 -67.56
C ASN A 90 -20.02 -9.44 -66.99
N ILE A 91 -18.92 -8.96 -66.40
CA ILE A 91 -18.69 -7.53 -66.19
C ILE A 91 -17.55 -7.07 -67.08
N TRP A 92 -17.75 -5.93 -67.73
CA TRP A 92 -16.77 -5.20 -68.53
C TRP A 92 -16.78 -3.75 -68.04
N ILE A 93 -15.77 -3.37 -67.25
CA ILE A 93 -15.65 -2.00 -66.72
C ILE A 93 -14.54 -1.28 -67.49
N ASP A 94 -14.87 -0.19 -68.17
CA ASP A 94 -13.86 0.73 -68.72
C ASP A 94 -13.51 1.85 -67.72
N TYR A 95 -12.26 2.27 -67.76
CA TYR A 95 -11.71 3.36 -66.96
C TYR A 95 -10.58 4.05 -67.74
N ASP A 96 -10.44 5.37 -67.57
CA ASP A 96 -9.34 6.10 -68.21
C ASP A 96 -8.02 5.84 -67.47
N THR A 97 -7.08 5.18 -68.16
CA THR A 97 -5.73 4.87 -67.67
C THR A 97 -4.86 6.11 -67.38
N GLY A 98 -5.23 7.29 -67.89
CA GLY A 98 -4.60 8.55 -67.51
C GLY A 98 -5.03 9.01 -66.12
N TYR A 99 -6.29 8.77 -65.75
CA TYR A 99 -6.87 9.24 -64.48
C TYR A 99 -6.79 8.21 -63.35
N VAL A 100 -6.98 6.90 -63.61
CA VAL A 100 -6.88 5.84 -62.59
C VAL A 100 -6.15 4.59 -63.08
N SER A 101 -5.63 3.83 -62.12
CA SER A 101 -5.17 2.44 -62.29
C SER A 101 -6.03 1.49 -61.48
N ALA A 102 -6.24 0.26 -61.97
CA ALA A 102 -7.04 -0.76 -61.30
C ALA A 102 -6.19 -1.91 -60.75
N SER A 103 -6.50 -2.39 -59.54
CA SER A 103 -6.02 -3.68 -59.05
C SER A 103 -6.70 -4.84 -59.79
N ALA A 104 -6.14 -6.05 -59.69
CA ALA A 104 -6.86 -7.27 -60.07
C ALA A 104 -8.24 -7.33 -59.40
N LEU A 105 -9.26 -7.76 -60.16
CA LEU A 105 -10.62 -7.93 -59.65
C LEU A 105 -10.66 -9.08 -58.65
N LEU A 106 -11.05 -8.77 -57.42
CA LEU A 106 -11.31 -9.74 -56.36
C LEU A 106 -12.70 -10.32 -56.59
N THR A 107 -12.80 -11.64 -56.79
CA THR A 107 -14.05 -12.32 -57.09
C THR A 107 -15.03 -12.27 -55.91
N GLY A 108 -16.28 -11.92 -56.19
CA GLY A 108 -17.32 -11.83 -55.18
C GLY A 108 -17.98 -13.18 -54.87
N SER A 109 -19.06 -13.12 -54.09
CA SER A 109 -19.78 -14.28 -53.57
C SER A 109 -21.01 -14.71 -54.40
N PHE A 110 -21.49 -13.90 -55.34
CA PHE A 110 -22.71 -14.18 -56.11
C PHE A 110 -22.58 -15.37 -57.09
N PHE A 111 -21.36 -15.69 -57.51
CA PHE A 111 -21.06 -16.86 -58.34
C PHE A 111 -20.01 -17.78 -57.69
N PRO A 112 -20.19 -19.12 -57.77
CA PRO A 112 -19.25 -20.09 -57.20
C PRO A 112 -18.08 -20.44 -58.13
N ASN A 113 -18.12 -20.05 -59.42
CA ASN A 113 -17.03 -20.26 -60.37
C ASN A 113 -16.75 -18.96 -61.13
N TRP A 114 -15.50 -18.79 -61.54
CA TRP A 114 -14.99 -17.56 -62.14
C TRP A 114 -14.04 -17.88 -63.31
N SER A 115 -14.05 -17.04 -64.33
CA SER A 115 -13.18 -17.14 -65.52
C SER A 115 -13.01 -15.77 -66.19
N GLY A 116 -12.17 -15.70 -67.24
CA GLY A 116 -12.05 -14.49 -68.06
C GLY A 116 -11.42 -13.26 -67.38
N GLN A 117 -10.87 -13.40 -66.17
CA GLN A 117 -10.32 -12.27 -65.42
C GLN A 117 -9.11 -11.63 -66.12
N THR A 118 -9.28 -10.43 -66.66
CA THR A 118 -8.21 -9.68 -67.33
C THR A 118 -8.31 -8.18 -67.05
N ILE A 119 -7.16 -7.50 -66.96
CA ILE A 119 -7.07 -6.04 -66.95
C ILE A 119 -6.06 -5.63 -68.02
N PHE A 120 -6.52 -4.88 -69.02
CA PHE A 120 -5.69 -4.44 -70.13
C PHE A 120 -6.28 -3.20 -70.82
N GLY A 121 -5.44 -2.22 -71.14
CA GLY A 121 -5.83 -1.09 -72.00
C GLY A 121 -6.97 -0.21 -71.48
N GLY A 122 -7.16 -0.10 -70.16
CA GLY A 122 -8.27 0.63 -69.55
C GLY A 122 -9.53 -0.19 -69.31
N ARG A 123 -9.52 -1.50 -69.61
CA ARG A 123 -10.69 -2.37 -69.41
C ARG A 123 -10.43 -3.48 -68.39
N ILE A 124 -11.35 -3.65 -67.45
CA ILE A 124 -11.46 -4.80 -66.53
C ILE A 124 -12.51 -5.75 -67.08
N LYS A 125 -12.24 -7.05 -67.05
CA LYS A 125 -13.19 -8.10 -67.43
C LYS A 125 -13.23 -9.21 -66.39
N SER A 126 -14.40 -9.79 -66.16
CA SER A 126 -14.56 -11.04 -65.40
C SER A 126 -15.88 -11.71 -65.75
N THR A 127 -15.90 -13.05 -65.81
CA THR A 127 -17.10 -13.87 -65.97
C THR A 127 -17.35 -14.65 -64.68
N GLY A 128 -18.47 -14.38 -64.01
CA GLY A 128 -18.99 -15.22 -62.93
C GLY A 128 -19.99 -16.23 -63.48
N TYR A 129 -19.94 -17.50 -63.06
CA TYR A 129 -20.85 -18.51 -63.59
C TYR A 129 -21.16 -19.70 -62.66
N ARG A 130 -22.25 -20.39 -62.99
CA ARG A 130 -22.69 -21.63 -62.36
C ARG A 130 -22.67 -22.77 -63.36
N THR A 131 -22.15 -23.92 -62.96
CA THR A 131 -22.30 -25.18 -63.68
C THR A 131 -23.68 -25.84 -63.45
N SER A 132 -24.43 -25.39 -62.43
CA SER A 132 -25.81 -25.81 -62.18
C SER A 132 -26.61 -24.82 -61.32
N GLY A 133 -27.92 -24.74 -61.58
CA GLY A 133 -28.84 -23.79 -60.93
C GLY A 133 -28.59 -22.32 -61.32
N PHE A 134 -29.32 -21.43 -60.67
CA PHE A 134 -29.27 -19.97 -60.88
C PHE A 134 -28.95 -19.26 -59.55
N SER A 135 -28.28 -18.10 -59.61
CA SER A 135 -28.16 -17.15 -58.50
C SER A 135 -29.28 -16.11 -58.58
N TYR A 136 -29.75 -15.60 -57.44
CA TYR A 136 -30.95 -14.76 -57.33
C TYR A 136 -30.77 -13.61 -56.35
N GLY A 137 -31.52 -12.53 -56.55
CA GLY A 137 -31.56 -11.36 -55.68
C GLY A 137 -30.32 -10.48 -55.80
N LEU A 138 -30.12 -9.59 -54.83
CA LEU A 138 -28.95 -8.72 -54.72
C LEU A 138 -27.75 -9.46 -54.11
N GLY A 139 -26.55 -9.22 -54.64
CA GLY A 139 -25.30 -9.70 -54.05
C GLY A 139 -24.04 -9.05 -54.62
N ASP A 140 -22.91 -9.59 -54.18
CA ASP A 140 -21.56 -9.09 -54.50
C ASP A 140 -20.95 -9.90 -55.66
N PHE A 141 -20.71 -9.23 -56.79
CA PHE A 141 -20.00 -9.77 -57.94
C PHE A 141 -18.47 -9.70 -57.75
N GLY A 142 -17.97 -8.76 -56.95
CA GLY A 142 -16.56 -8.63 -56.63
C GLY A 142 -16.15 -7.19 -56.31
N SER A 143 -14.85 -6.95 -56.22
CA SER A 143 -14.33 -5.61 -55.97
C SER A 143 -12.98 -5.33 -56.65
N VAL A 144 -12.71 -4.05 -56.88
CA VAL A 144 -11.49 -3.52 -57.49
C VAL A 144 -11.00 -2.36 -56.65
N ASP A 145 -9.71 -2.33 -56.31
CA ASP A 145 -9.05 -1.16 -55.74
C ASP A 145 -8.54 -0.27 -56.89
N PHE A 146 -9.17 0.89 -57.08
CA PHE A 146 -8.73 1.92 -58.02
C PHE A 146 -7.80 2.91 -57.33
N THR A 147 -6.69 3.27 -57.97
CA THR A 147 -5.76 4.30 -57.47
C THR A 147 -5.66 5.45 -58.46
N ALA A 148 -5.95 6.67 -57.99
CA ALA A 148 -5.91 7.90 -58.76
C ALA A 148 -4.48 8.27 -59.20
N LEU A 149 -4.32 8.68 -60.46
CA LEU A 149 -3.04 8.95 -61.12
C LEU A 149 -2.87 10.41 -61.56
N ALA A 150 -3.96 11.07 -61.96
CA ALA A 150 -3.98 12.43 -62.49
C ALA A 150 -5.23 13.18 -62.02
N PRO A 151 -5.17 14.51 -61.82
CA PRO A 151 -6.35 15.29 -61.44
C PRO A 151 -7.25 15.56 -62.66
N THR A 152 -8.58 15.39 -62.53
CA THR A 152 -9.55 15.79 -63.56
C THR A 152 -9.82 17.30 -63.54
N ALA A 153 -9.54 17.97 -62.41
CA ALA A 153 -9.56 19.42 -62.27
C ALA A 153 -8.49 19.92 -61.29
N ALA A 154 -7.85 21.05 -61.58
CA ALA A 154 -6.82 21.66 -60.74
C ALA A 154 -7.36 22.23 -59.41
N ASN A 155 -8.57 22.81 -59.42
CA ASN A 155 -9.13 23.57 -58.30
C ASN A 155 -10.56 23.14 -57.98
N TYR A 156 -10.71 22.01 -57.28
CA TYR A 156 -11.93 21.63 -56.54
C TYR A 156 -13.27 21.73 -57.29
N SER A 157 -13.24 21.56 -58.61
CA SER A 157 -14.34 21.84 -59.54
C SER A 157 -14.98 20.54 -60.01
N ASN A 158 -16.29 20.41 -59.84
CA ASN A 158 -17.07 19.24 -60.26
C ASN A 158 -17.45 19.27 -61.76
N LEU A 159 -16.91 20.21 -62.55
CA LEU A 159 -17.31 20.44 -63.95
C LEU A 159 -16.82 19.37 -64.94
N ASN A 160 -15.77 18.62 -64.57
CA ASN A 160 -15.15 17.57 -65.39
C ASN A 160 -14.97 16.29 -64.55
N PRO A 161 -16.04 15.51 -64.28
CA PRO A 161 -15.88 14.18 -63.72
C PRO A 161 -15.23 13.23 -64.75
N THR A 162 -14.51 12.23 -64.25
CA THR A 162 -14.24 10.99 -64.97
C THR A 162 -15.18 9.90 -64.45
N PHE A 163 -15.19 8.73 -65.08
CA PHE A 163 -16.19 7.69 -64.79
C PHE A 163 -15.59 6.28 -64.86
N LEU A 164 -16.22 5.35 -64.14
CA LEU A 164 -16.08 3.91 -64.34
C LEU A 164 -17.32 3.44 -65.10
N ASP A 165 -17.13 3.08 -66.36
CA ASP A 165 -18.15 2.75 -67.36
C ASP A 165 -18.50 1.25 -67.26
N ILE A 166 -19.74 0.90 -66.92
CA ILE A 166 -20.22 -0.48 -67.06
C ILE A 166 -20.68 -0.67 -68.51
N ASN A 167 -19.79 -1.19 -69.35
CA ASN A 167 -19.97 -1.16 -70.80
C ASN A 167 -21.14 -2.05 -71.25
N ILE A 168 -22.32 -1.46 -71.43
CA ILE A 168 -23.54 -2.08 -71.95
C ILE A 168 -23.65 -1.82 -73.46
N GLY A 169 -23.49 -2.87 -74.26
CA GLY A 169 -23.39 -2.79 -75.72
C GLY A 169 -24.72 -3.02 -76.43
N ASN A 170 -24.63 -3.56 -77.66
CA ASN A 170 -25.81 -4.06 -78.35
C ASN A 170 -26.06 -5.51 -77.93
N ILE A 171 -27.02 -5.72 -77.02
CA ILE A 171 -27.45 -7.02 -76.47
C ILE A 171 -27.25 -8.19 -77.45
N GLY A 172 -26.23 -9.02 -77.17
CA GLY A 172 -25.83 -10.16 -77.97
C GLY A 172 -24.42 -10.05 -78.59
N GLU A 173 -23.69 -8.96 -78.40
CA GLU A 173 -22.29 -8.84 -78.81
C GLU A 173 -21.35 -9.45 -77.75
N THR A 174 -20.25 -10.09 -78.17
CA THR A 174 -19.29 -10.71 -77.21
C THR A 174 -18.35 -9.70 -76.55
N GLY A 175 -18.85 -8.48 -76.31
CA GLY A 175 -18.06 -7.27 -76.03
C GLY A 175 -18.50 -6.47 -74.79
N GLU A 176 -19.50 -6.96 -74.06
CA GLU A 176 -20.32 -6.18 -73.13
C GLU A 176 -20.51 -6.86 -71.76
N SER A 177 -20.88 -6.04 -70.76
CA SER A 177 -21.45 -6.49 -69.49
C SER A 177 -22.83 -7.10 -69.73
N ASN A 178 -23.14 -8.23 -69.08
CA ASN A 178 -24.43 -8.91 -69.24
C ASN A 178 -24.82 -9.78 -68.05
N ILE A 179 -26.11 -10.10 -67.93
CA ILE A 179 -26.66 -10.99 -66.89
C ILE A 179 -27.41 -12.10 -67.59
N SER A 180 -26.78 -13.26 -67.75
CA SER A 180 -27.25 -14.31 -68.67
C SER A 180 -27.91 -15.51 -68.01
N LYS A 181 -29.12 -15.81 -68.48
CA LYS A 181 -29.89 -17.01 -68.13
C LYS A 181 -30.01 -17.93 -69.34
N SER A 182 -29.32 -19.07 -69.27
CA SER A 182 -29.32 -20.09 -70.32
C SER A 182 -28.89 -19.58 -71.72
N GLY A 183 -28.06 -18.52 -71.78
CA GLY A 183 -27.57 -17.92 -73.02
C GLY A 183 -28.45 -16.81 -73.60
N LEU A 184 -29.58 -16.48 -72.98
CA LEU A 184 -30.25 -15.19 -73.16
C LEU A 184 -29.59 -14.16 -72.24
N ASP A 185 -29.52 -12.91 -72.68
CA ASP A 185 -29.23 -11.78 -71.79
C ASP A 185 -30.52 -11.28 -71.13
N LEU A 186 -30.37 -10.64 -69.96
CA LEU A 186 -31.42 -10.11 -69.10
C LEU A 186 -31.06 -8.74 -68.53
N LEU A 187 -29.88 -8.17 -68.83
CA LEU A 187 -29.42 -6.92 -68.21
C LEU A 187 -30.38 -5.76 -68.58
N ASP A 188 -31.18 -5.32 -67.59
CA ASP A 188 -32.15 -4.24 -67.73
C ASP A 188 -31.47 -2.86 -67.67
N ASP A 189 -30.50 -2.70 -66.76
CA ASP A 189 -29.89 -1.41 -66.41
C ASP A 189 -28.49 -1.58 -65.78
N ALA A 190 -27.65 -0.55 -65.86
CA ALA A 190 -26.31 -0.54 -65.29
C ALA A 190 -25.88 0.89 -64.88
N GLU A 191 -25.39 1.04 -63.65
CA GLU A 191 -25.01 2.36 -63.11
C GLU A 191 -23.49 2.58 -63.10
N ASP A 192 -23.03 3.44 -64.02
CA ASP A 192 -21.68 4.00 -64.08
C ASP A 192 -21.33 4.81 -62.83
N PHE A 193 -20.08 4.74 -62.37
CA PHE A 193 -19.61 5.53 -61.23
C PHE A 193 -18.88 6.81 -61.65
N TYR A 194 -19.52 7.97 -61.52
CA TYR A 194 -18.91 9.28 -61.82
C TYR A 194 -18.17 9.87 -60.59
N PHE A 195 -16.94 10.32 -60.80
CA PHE A 195 -16.11 10.90 -59.75
C PHE A 195 -15.15 11.96 -60.28
N ASN A 196 -14.72 12.86 -59.38
CA ASN A 196 -13.68 13.83 -59.68
C ASN A 196 -12.35 13.39 -59.07
N ILE A 197 -11.23 13.74 -59.70
CA ILE A 197 -9.91 13.60 -59.09
C ILE A 197 -9.33 15.00 -58.89
N TRP A 198 -8.93 15.30 -57.66
CA TRP A 198 -8.39 16.60 -57.27
C TRP A 198 -6.90 16.50 -56.94
N ALA A 199 -6.15 17.54 -57.33
CA ALA A 199 -4.85 17.79 -56.73
C ALA A 199 -5.07 18.41 -55.34
N ASP A 200 -4.26 18.01 -54.36
CA ASP A 200 -4.21 18.72 -53.08
C ASP A 200 -3.32 19.96 -53.21
N THR A 201 -3.94 21.13 -53.28
CA THR A 201 -3.28 22.43 -53.49
C THR A 201 -3.08 23.20 -52.19
N VAL A 202 -3.48 22.60 -51.06
CA VAL A 202 -3.59 23.27 -49.76
C VAL A 202 -2.49 22.78 -48.83
N LYS A 203 -1.97 23.69 -48.00
CA LYS A 203 -0.96 23.35 -47.00
C LYS A 203 -1.63 22.82 -45.72
N PRO A 204 -1.12 21.73 -45.13
CA PRO A 204 -1.50 21.33 -43.80
C PRO A 204 -1.11 22.42 -42.78
N TYR A 205 -1.83 22.47 -41.65
CA TYR A 205 -1.66 23.50 -40.62
C TYR A 205 -1.76 22.91 -39.21
N ALA A 206 -1.34 23.68 -38.21
CA ALA A 206 -1.46 23.29 -36.81
C ALA A 206 -2.21 24.32 -35.97
N LYS A 207 -2.95 23.83 -34.98
CA LYS A 207 -3.74 24.61 -34.03
C LYS A 207 -3.37 24.24 -32.60
N ASN A 208 -3.05 25.23 -31.76
CA ASN A 208 -2.86 25.00 -30.34
C ASN A 208 -4.22 24.77 -29.65
N ASN A 209 -4.30 23.73 -28.81
CA ASN A 209 -5.43 23.48 -27.91
C ASN A 209 -5.06 23.71 -26.44
N SER A 210 -3.77 23.59 -26.06
CA SER A 210 -3.29 23.83 -24.69
C SER A 210 -1.81 24.27 -24.70
N PRO A 211 -1.46 25.37 -24.02
CA PRO A 211 -2.16 25.86 -22.84
C PRO A 211 -2.79 27.25 -22.91
N SER A 212 -3.77 27.44 -22.02
CA SER A 212 -4.18 28.76 -21.50
C SER A 212 -3.17 29.27 -20.45
N SER A 213 -3.38 30.49 -19.94
CA SER A 213 -2.53 31.11 -18.90
C SER A 213 -2.31 30.21 -17.66
N ASN A 214 -1.09 30.26 -17.11
CA ASN A 214 -0.60 29.47 -15.98
C ASN A 214 -0.57 27.96 -16.25
N PHE A 215 0.36 27.53 -17.11
CA PHE A 215 0.51 26.13 -17.48
C PHE A 215 1.17 25.29 -16.37
N ASN A 216 0.62 24.10 -16.13
CA ASN A 216 1.09 23.19 -15.08
C ASN A 216 2.35 22.44 -15.54
N VAL A 217 3.40 22.41 -14.73
CA VAL A 217 4.70 21.80 -15.09
C VAL A 217 4.64 20.30 -15.38
N SER A 218 3.56 19.60 -15.04
CA SER A 218 3.35 18.16 -15.32
C SER A 218 2.48 17.86 -16.55
N GLU A 219 1.84 18.87 -17.14
CA GLU A 219 0.99 18.71 -18.33
C GLU A 219 1.82 18.58 -19.62
N SER A 220 1.23 18.03 -20.68
CA SER A 220 1.85 18.00 -22.01
C SER A 220 1.38 19.19 -22.85
N PHE A 221 2.28 19.73 -23.68
CA PHE A 221 1.92 20.74 -24.68
C PHE A 221 1.18 20.05 -25.81
N ASN A 222 -0.04 20.50 -26.12
CA ASN A 222 -0.99 19.75 -26.93
C ASN A 222 -1.56 20.60 -28.08
N PHE A 223 -1.29 20.17 -29.31
CA PHE A 223 -1.78 20.81 -30.53
C PHE A 223 -2.42 19.78 -31.47
N ILE A 224 -3.25 20.25 -32.40
CA ILE A 224 -3.81 19.42 -33.47
C ILE A 224 -3.12 19.80 -34.78
N LEU A 225 -2.61 18.79 -35.49
CA LEU A 225 -2.24 18.87 -36.90
C LEU A 225 -3.46 18.55 -37.74
N CYS A 226 -3.76 19.42 -38.70
CA CYS A 226 -4.97 19.40 -39.52
C CYS A 226 -4.63 19.54 -40.99
N ASP A 227 -5.43 18.90 -41.84
CA ASP A 227 -5.36 19.07 -43.29
C ASP A 227 -6.75 18.94 -43.94
N SER A 228 -7.14 19.96 -44.69
CA SER A 228 -8.53 20.20 -45.07
C SER A 228 -8.65 20.88 -46.43
N LYS A 229 -9.79 20.70 -47.08
CA LYS A 229 -10.07 21.18 -48.43
C LYS A 229 -9.86 22.70 -48.60
N ASN A 230 -10.09 23.49 -47.56
CA ASN A 230 -10.02 24.96 -47.63
C ASN A 230 -8.85 25.56 -46.82
N GLY A 231 -8.11 24.73 -46.07
CA GLY A 231 -6.96 25.15 -45.26
C GLY A 231 -7.31 26.07 -44.09
N GLU A 232 -6.28 26.51 -43.36
CA GLU A 232 -6.44 27.31 -42.14
C GLU A 232 -7.33 28.56 -42.31
N SER A 233 -7.16 29.28 -43.43
CA SER A 233 -7.89 30.52 -43.73
C SER A 233 -9.34 30.29 -44.13
N GLY A 234 -9.65 29.23 -44.88
CA GLY A 234 -11.01 28.87 -45.25
C GLY A 234 -11.79 28.20 -44.12
N ASP A 235 -11.10 27.50 -43.21
CA ASP A 235 -11.68 26.81 -42.05
C ASP A 235 -11.95 27.74 -40.86
N GLY A 236 -11.41 28.96 -40.87
CA GLY A 236 -11.30 29.79 -39.66
C GLY A 236 -10.47 29.10 -38.56
N GLY A 237 -9.51 28.25 -38.95
CA GLY A 237 -8.75 27.39 -38.05
C GLY A 237 -9.61 26.32 -37.34
N ASN A 238 -10.66 25.78 -37.97
CA ASN A 238 -11.53 24.76 -37.37
C ASN A 238 -11.66 23.50 -38.25
N CYS A 239 -10.83 22.50 -37.92
CA CYS A 239 -10.56 21.29 -38.71
C CYS A 239 -11.71 20.27 -38.85
N LEU A 240 -12.97 20.66 -38.60
CA LEU A 240 -14.14 19.79 -38.47
C LEU A 240 -15.28 20.08 -39.48
N PHE A 241 -15.21 21.16 -40.27
CA PHE A 241 -16.40 21.72 -40.92
C PHE A 241 -16.31 22.02 -42.42
N SER A 242 -15.20 21.71 -43.10
CA SER A 242 -14.85 22.27 -44.41
C SER A 242 -14.65 21.28 -45.57
N GLY A 243 -14.57 19.98 -45.27
CA GLY A 243 -14.13 18.95 -46.23
C GLY A 243 -12.66 18.57 -46.03
N VAL A 244 -12.31 17.35 -46.44
CA VAL A 244 -11.03 16.72 -46.09
C VAL A 244 -9.98 16.91 -47.19
N GLY A 245 -8.73 17.18 -46.80
CA GLY A 245 -7.54 17.07 -47.65
C GLY A 245 -6.99 15.64 -47.72
N THR A 246 -5.70 15.47 -48.01
CA THR A 246 -5.04 14.15 -48.01
C THR A 246 -4.61 13.65 -46.62
N GLY A 247 -4.52 14.54 -45.63
CA GLY A 247 -4.23 14.24 -44.24
C GLY A 247 -2.73 14.33 -43.90
N VAL A 248 -2.38 14.94 -42.77
CA VAL A 248 -0.98 15.19 -42.37
C VAL A 248 -0.13 13.91 -42.26
N ASN A 249 1.09 13.93 -42.80
CA ASN A 249 2.07 12.88 -42.67
C ASN A 249 2.85 13.00 -41.35
N THR A 250 2.56 12.10 -40.41
CA THR A 250 3.24 11.99 -39.11
C THR A 250 4.25 10.83 -39.07
N SER A 251 4.69 10.31 -40.22
CA SER A 251 5.79 9.33 -40.28
C SER A 251 7.16 10.03 -40.31
N THR A 252 8.20 9.33 -39.84
CA THR A 252 9.47 9.96 -39.44
C THR A 252 10.40 10.34 -40.60
N PRO A 253 11.04 11.55 -40.57
CA PRO A 253 10.85 12.65 -39.61
C PRO A 253 9.58 13.47 -39.91
N PRO A 254 8.67 13.66 -38.93
CA PRO A 254 7.40 14.33 -39.17
C PRO A 254 7.54 15.83 -38.88
N GLY A 255 7.97 16.59 -39.88
CA GLY A 255 8.23 18.02 -39.76
C GLY A 255 9.22 18.36 -38.64
N TYR A 256 8.98 19.47 -37.95
CA TYR A 256 9.70 19.86 -36.74
C TYR A 256 8.77 20.41 -35.64
N ILE A 257 9.15 20.11 -34.40
CA ILE A 257 8.72 20.77 -33.17
C ILE A 257 9.99 21.29 -32.50
N LEU A 258 10.13 22.61 -32.39
CA LEU A 258 11.26 23.26 -31.74
C LEU A 258 10.76 24.01 -30.50
N ILE A 259 11.47 23.88 -29.38
CA ILE A 259 11.12 24.50 -28.11
C ILE A 259 12.31 25.27 -27.56
N ASN A 260 12.08 26.51 -27.14
CA ASN A 260 13.05 27.36 -26.46
C ASN A 260 12.47 27.83 -25.12
N ASP A 261 13.22 27.70 -24.04
CA ASP A 261 12.83 28.03 -22.66
C ASP A 261 13.45 29.34 -22.14
N GLY A 262 14.01 30.14 -23.06
CA GLY A 262 14.84 31.31 -22.77
C GLY A 262 16.34 31.03 -22.87
N SER A 263 16.76 29.77 -23.06
CA SER A 263 18.16 29.39 -23.33
C SER A 263 18.42 29.12 -24.82
N LEU A 264 18.50 27.86 -25.23
CA LEU A 264 18.72 27.43 -26.61
C LEU A 264 17.51 26.66 -27.13
N GLU A 265 17.23 26.84 -28.42
CA GLU A 265 16.18 26.14 -29.14
C GLU A 265 16.55 24.68 -29.37
N GLN A 266 15.67 23.76 -28.95
CA GLN A 266 15.88 22.32 -28.94
C GLN A 266 14.80 21.60 -29.75
N ASN A 267 15.14 20.48 -30.39
CA ASN A 267 14.23 19.72 -31.23
C ASN A 267 13.53 18.59 -30.44
N PHE A 268 12.20 18.68 -30.35
CA PHE A 268 11.33 17.77 -29.60
C PHE A 268 10.56 16.78 -30.49
N SER A 269 10.81 16.77 -31.81
CA SER A 269 9.99 16.02 -32.79
C SER A 269 10.00 14.51 -32.58
N SER A 270 11.06 13.95 -31.98
CA SER A 270 11.19 12.54 -31.60
C SER A 270 10.49 12.17 -30.29
N LEU A 271 10.07 13.17 -29.50
CA LEU A 271 9.36 13.01 -28.21
C LEU A 271 7.85 13.29 -28.34
N ALA A 272 7.39 13.65 -29.54
CA ALA A 272 5.99 13.90 -29.83
C ALA A 272 5.24 12.59 -30.11
N ASN A 273 4.09 12.42 -29.47
CA ASN A 273 3.18 11.30 -29.71
C ASN A 273 1.97 11.78 -30.53
N TYR A 274 1.66 11.10 -31.64
CA TYR A 274 0.60 11.48 -32.58
C TYR A 274 -0.57 10.49 -32.52
N ASN A 275 -1.71 10.94 -32.00
CA ASN A 275 -2.96 10.20 -32.10
C ASN A 275 -3.79 10.72 -33.28
N CYS A 276 -3.57 10.11 -34.44
CA CYS A 276 -4.32 10.39 -35.67
C CYS A 276 -5.62 9.59 -35.73
N LEU A 277 -6.74 10.27 -35.98
CA LEU A 277 -8.00 9.62 -36.33
C LEU A 277 -7.86 9.08 -37.76
N GLY A 278 -7.41 7.83 -37.88
CA GLY A 278 -6.85 7.20 -39.09
C GLY A 278 -7.77 7.02 -40.31
N THR A 279 -8.98 7.57 -40.27
CA THR A 279 -9.86 7.72 -41.43
C THR A 279 -9.54 9.00 -42.21
N TRP A 280 -9.48 8.90 -43.54
CA TRP A 280 -9.37 10.07 -44.43
C TRP A 280 -10.55 11.06 -44.26
N ALA A 281 -11.67 10.60 -43.69
CA ALA A 281 -12.81 11.44 -43.32
C ALA A 281 -12.58 12.40 -42.13
N THR A 282 -11.42 12.32 -41.44
CA THR A 282 -11.22 13.05 -40.17
C THR A 282 -9.93 13.85 -40.05
N ASN A 283 -8.87 13.57 -40.82
CA ASN A 283 -7.62 14.36 -41.01
C ASN A 283 -7.03 15.15 -39.81
N GLN A 284 -7.24 14.67 -38.59
CA GLN A 284 -6.75 15.30 -37.37
C GLN A 284 -5.79 14.36 -36.66
N CYS A 285 -4.58 14.86 -36.39
CA CYS A 285 -3.60 14.21 -35.55
C CYS A 285 -3.38 15.05 -34.29
N ASN A 286 -3.85 14.56 -33.15
CA ASN A 286 -3.57 15.17 -31.86
C ASN A 286 -2.12 14.87 -31.49
N ALA A 287 -1.29 15.91 -31.40
CA ALA A 287 0.12 15.84 -31.06
C ALA A 287 0.33 16.23 -29.60
N PHE A 288 0.93 15.33 -28.83
CA PHE A 288 1.24 15.51 -27.40
C PHE A 288 2.75 15.58 -27.22
N VAL A 289 3.26 16.64 -26.60
CA VAL A 289 4.70 16.88 -26.41
C VAL A 289 5.03 17.05 -24.92
N GLY A 290 6.13 16.45 -24.48
CA GLY A 290 6.70 16.70 -23.15
C GLY A 290 7.84 15.74 -22.84
N SER A 291 8.97 16.28 -22.38
CA SER A 291 10.13 15.52 -21.90
C SER A 291 10.23 15.66 -20.38
N ASN A 292 10.38 14.58 -19.64
CA ASN A 292 10.61 14.71 -18.19
C ASN A 292 11.89 15.53 -17.94
N VAL A 293 11.84 16.50 -17.03
CA VAL A 293 12.97 17.40 -16.71
C VAL A 293 14.17 16.63 -16.16
N SER A 294 13.90 15.54 -15.44
CA SER A 294 14.87 14.54 -14.98
C SER A 294 14.23 13.15 -14.89
N PRO A 295 15.01 12.05 -14.96
CA PRO A 295 14.48 10.71 -14.67
C PRO A 295 13.86 10.64 -13.27
N GLY A 296 12.65 10.07 -13.17
CA GLY A 296 11.89 9.97 -11.91
C GLY A 296 11.10 11.22 -11.51
N ASP A 297 11.38 12.39 -12.09
CA ASP A 297 10.57 13.60 -11.89
C ASP A 297 9.34 13.59 -12.82
N GLY A 298 8.17 13.90 -12.26
CA GLY A 298 6.91 14.05 -12.99
C GLY A 298 6.77 15.38 -13.74
N ARG A 299 7.66 16.35 -13.52
CA ARG A 299 7.73 17.59 -14.31
C ARG A 299 8.18 17.32 -15.74
N LYS A 300 7.52 17.96 -16.70
CA LYS A 300 7.93 18.12 -18.10
C LYS A 300 8.52 19.51 -18.42
N TRP A 301 8.29 20.48 -17.53
CA TRP A 301 8.68 21.87 -17.72
C TRP A 301 9.30 22.45 -16.44
N LYS A 302 10.11 23.49 -16.58
CA LYS A 302 10.66 24.29 -15.46
C LYS A 302 9.57 25.21 -14.90
N TYR A 303 9.62 25.54 -13.61
CA TYR A 303 8.73 26.53 -12.99
C TYR A 303 9.03 27.96 -13.48
N ASN A 304 8.02 28.84 -13.45
CA ASN A 304 8.10 30.27 -13.76
C ASN A 304 8.89 30.61 -15.04
N THR A 305 8.79 29.76 -16.06
CA THR A 305 9.60 29.80 -17.27
C THR A 305 8.71 30.07 -18.48
N ASN A 306 9.09 31.08 -19.29
CA ASN A 306 8.37 31.42 -20.51
C ASN A 306 8.93 30.62 -21.70
N TYR A 307 8.17 29.63 -22.14
CA TYR A 307 8.50 28.80 -23.30
C TYR A 307 7.99 29.44 -24.60
N THR A 308 8.75 29.23 -25.68
CA THR A 308 8.33 29.46 -27.07
C THR A 308 8.37 28.11 -27.78
N VAL A 309 7.28 27.73 -28.43
CA VAL A 309 7.15 26.51 -29.23
C VAL A 309 6.90 26.88 -30.68
N LYS A 310 7.70 26.32 -31.58
CA LYS A 310 7.52 26.37 -33.04
C LYS A 310 7.13 24.99 -33.55
N VAL A 311 6.16 24.94 -34.47
CA VAL A 311 5.73 23.72 -35.16
C VAL A 311 5.62 24.04 -36.64
N GLY A 312 6.23 23.23 -37.52
CA GLY A 312 6.23 23.46 -38.97
C GLY A 312 6.86 22.32 -39.75
N GLY A 313 6.96 22.44 -41.08
CA GLY A 313 7.66 21.47 -41.92
C GLY A 313 6.95 20.11 -42.11
N TYR A 314 5.76 19.93 -41.54
CA TYR A 314 4.95 18.73 -41.78
C TYR A 314 4.48 18.70 -43.22
N LEU A 315 4.67 17.57 -43.90
CA LEU A 315 4.06 17.33 -45.21
C LEU A 315 2.62 16.80 -45.03
N ASP A 316 1.79 17.00 -46.04
CA ASP A 316 0.55 16.24 -46.22
C ASP A 316 0.84 14.82 -46.75
N LYS A 317 -0.18 14.13 -47.27
CA LYS A 317 -0.06 12.82 -47.95
C LYS A 317 -0.36 12.92 -49.44
N ALA A 318 -0.29 14.11 -50.02
CA ALA A 318 -0.57 14.33 -51.43
C ALA A 318 0.50 13.66 -52.29
N SER A 319 0.08 13.08 -53.41
CA SER A 319 1.03 12.43 -54.32
C SER A 319 1.88 13.46 -55.04
N SER A 320 3.20 13.25 -55.06
CA SER A 320 4.13 13.96 -55.94
C SER A 320 3.74 13.92 -57.43
N ASN A 321 2.89 12.98 -57.83
CA ASN A 321 2.47 12.79 -59.22
C ASN A 321 1.42 13.83 -59.66
N GLN A 322 0.83 14.63 -58.77
CA GLN A 322 -0.28 15.53 -59.12
C GLN A 322 0.13 16.83 -59.85
N ASN A 323 1.43 17.07 -60.03
CA ASN A 323 2.07 18.22 -60.70
C ASN A 323 1.80 18.30 -62.24
N GLN A 324 0.69 17.74 -62.74
CA GLN A 324 0.43 17.52 -64.17
C GLN A 324 -0.27 18.68 -64.89
N LEU A 325 -0.87 19.62 -64.14
CA LEU A 325 -1.62 20.76 -64.71
C LEU A 325 -0.83 22.08 -64.72
N GLY A 326 0.48 22.03 -64.45
CA GLY A 326 1.39 23.18 -64.45
C GLY A 326 1.58 23.87 -63.09
N ASP A 327 0.75 23.53 -62.11
CA ASP A 327 0.86 23.97 -60.72
C ASP A 327 1.80 23.06 -59.90
N THR A 328 2.64 23.66 -59.05
CA THR A 328 3.57 22.95 -58.16
C THR A 328 2.86 22.49 -56.88
N ASN A 329 2.10 21.40 -56.98
CA ASN A 329 1.25 20.87 -55.90
C ASN A 329 1.79 19.53 -55.36
N GLY A 330 2.00 19.42 -54.05
CA GLY A 330 2.15 18.15 -53.33
C GLY A 330 3.53 17.45 -53.39
N PRO A 331 3.99 16.84 -52.27
CA PRO A 331 3.43 16.97 -50.91
C PRO A 331 3.63 18.39 -50.38
N ASN A 332 2.58 19.02 -49.82
CA ASN A 332 2.65 20.43 -49.42
C ASN A 332 3.19 20.59 -47.99
N GLU A 333 4.14 21.50 -47.81
CA GLU A 333 4.80 21.73 -46.51
C GLU A 333 4.03 22.74 -45.63
N MET A 334 3.77 22.38 -44.38
CA MET A 334 3.17 23.23 -43.36
C MET A 334 4.03 24.47 -43.05
N ASN A 335 3.41 25.65 -43.08
CA ASN A 335 4.01 26.90 -42.62
C ASN A 335 4.18 26.92 -41.08
N GLU A 336 5.26 27.51 -40.57
CA GLU A 336 5.54 27.57 -39.12
C GLU A 336 4.39 28.23 -38.32
N LYS A 337 4.08 27.64 -37.15
CA LYS A 337 3.23 28.20 -36.10
C LYS A 337 4.05 28.39 -34.84
N ILE A 338 3.94 29.57 -34.25
CA ILE A 338 4.65 29.95 -33.03
C ILE A 338 3.63 30.20 -31.91
N TRP A 339 3.86 29.59 -30.76
CA TRP A 339 3.09 29.80 -29.54
C TRP A 339 4.01 30.05 -28.36
N THR A 340 3.53 30.79 -27.35
CA THR A 340 4.24 31.02 -26.10
C THR A 340 3.38 30.67 -24.91
N PHE A 341 4.00 30.22 -23.82
CA PHE A 341 3.33 29.99 -22.54
C PHE A 341 4.26 30.21 -21.36
N LEU A 342 3.69 30.69 -20.25
CA LEU A 342 4.36 30.77 -18.96
C LEU A 342 3.88 29.60 -18.08
N THR A 343 4.84 28.84 -17.53
CA THR A 343 4.56 27.84 -16.50
C THR A 343 4.28 28.49 -15.16
N GLU A 344 3.50 27.82 -14.32
CA GLU A 344 3.24 28.23 -12.93
C GLU A 344 4.55 28.45 -12.13
N PRO A 345 4.56 29.36 -11.14
CA PRO A 345 5.65 29.44 -10.16
C PRO A 345 5.60 28.27 -9.18
N ASP A 346 6.74 27.96 -8.57
CA ASP A 346 6.74 27.14 -7.36
C ASP A 346 6.40 27.99 -6.14
N LEU A 347 5.51 27.46 -5.30
CA LEU A 347 4.97 28.10 -4.10
C LEU A 347 5.00 27.14 -2.89
N ILE A 348 5.55 25.94 -3.07
CA ILE A 348 5.63 24.94 -2.02
C ILE A 348 6.97 25.09 -1.29
N LYS A 349 6.96 24.80 0.01
CA LYS A 349 8.11 24.98 0.91
C LYS A 349 8.80 23.64 1.12
N PRO A 350 10.15 23.61 1.25
CA PRO A 350 10.87 22.43 1.73
C PRO A 350 10.35 21.95 3.09
N GLN A 351 10.43 20.64 3.33
CA GLN A 351 9.98 19.98 4.56
C GLN A 351 10.93 18.85 4.95
N VAL A 352 11.09 18.63 6.26
CA VAL A 352 11.64 17.38 6.79
C VAL A 352 10.66 16.26 6.49
N VAL A 353 11.15 15.12 5.99
CA VAL A 353 10.30 13.94 5.68
C VAL A 353 10.74 12.67 6.40
N SER A 354 11.94 12.66 6.98
CA SER A 354 12.46 11.57 7.80
C SER A 354 13.60 12.08 8.69
N GLU A 355 13.53 11.73 9.97
CA GLU A 355 14.54 12.01 10.98
C GLU A 355 15.05 10.73 11.68
N SER A 356 16.33 10.73 12.05
CA SER A 356 16.98 9.71 12.87
C SER A 356 17.96 10.37 13.85
N PRO A 357 17.88 10.17 15.17
CA PRO A 357 16.83 9.45 15.90
C PRO A 357 15.42 9.92 15.59
N THR A 358 14.47 8.98 15.62
CA THR A 358 13.06 9.27 15.33
C THR A 358 12.45 10.09 16.47
N ARG A 359 11.61 11.07 16.11
CA ARG A 359 10.86 11.93 17.04
C ARG A 359 10.17 11.13 18.14
N GLY A 360 10.57 11.38 19.39
CA GLY A 360 10.05 10.74 20.59
C GLY A 360 10.67 9.38 20.96
N SER A 361 11.69 8.91 20.26
CA SER A 361 12.41 7.68 20.63
C SER A 361 13.22 7.84 21.93
N SER A 362 13.36 6.75 22.68
CA SER A 362 14.24 6.61 23.85
C SER A 362 15.29 5.52 23.59
N GLY A 363 16.29 5.40 24.48
CA GLY A 363 17.32 4.36 24.35
C GLY A 363 18.36 4.64 23.25
N ASN A 364 18.41 5.87 22.73
CA ASN A 364 19.35 6.24 21.67
C ASN A 364 20.77 6.36 22.23
N SER A 365 21.79 5.85 21.52
CA SER A 365 23.18 5.93 22.00
C SER A 365 23.60 7.37 22.32
N ILE A 366 24.38 7.56 23.38
CA ILE A 366 24.92 8.88 23.77
C ILE A 366 25.76 9.56 22.68
N ASN A 367 26.33 8.77 21.76
CA ASN A 367 27.08 9.21 20.59
C ASN A 367 26.27 9.08 19.27
N THR A 368 24.95 9.30 19.31
CA THR A 368 24.08 9.12 18.14
C THR A 368 24.20 10.29 17.13
N ASN A 369 24.58 9.95 15.90
CA ASN A 369 24.54 10.89 14.78
C ASN A 369 23.10 11.25 14.40
N ILE A 370 22.86 12.54 14.14
CA ILE A 370 21.56 13.07 13.76
C ILE A 370 21.47 13.17 12.24
N THR A 371 20.57 12.39 11.63
CA THR A 371 20.31 12.35 10.19
C THR A 371 18.93 12.93 9.88
N ILE A 372 18.85 13.84 8.91
CA ILE A 372 17.63 14.57 8.55
C ILE A 372 17.50 14.62 7.02
N ASP A 373 16.43 14.04 6.50
CA ASP A 373 16.06 14.12 5.08
C ASP A 373 15.10 15.29 4.86
N ILE A 374 15.54 16.27 4.09
CA ILE A 374 14.75 17.44 3.72
C ILE A 374 14.46 17.35 2.23
N LEU A 375 13.18 17.36 1.85
CA LEU A 375 12.73 17.31 0.46
C LEU A 375 11.99 18.58 0.05
N ASP A 376 12.03 18.86 -1.25
CA ASP A 376 11.25 19.89 -1.92
C ASP A 376 10.44 19.28 -3.08
N LYS A 377 9.12 19.38 -2.98
CA LYS A 377 8.14 18.70 -3.85
C LYS A 377 6.91 19.57 -4.03
N LYS A 378 6.34 19.58 -5.24
CA LYS A 378 5.02 20.19 -5.51
C LYS A 378 3.89 19.50 -4.75
N ASP A 379 4.02 18.19 -4.58
CA ASP A 379 3.12 17.34 -3.80
C ASP A 379 3.97 16.28 -3.10
N TYR A 380 3.97 16.30 -1.76
CA TYR A 380 4.78 15.38 -0.95
C TYR A 380 4.37 13.92 -1.12
N SER A 381 3.11 13.65 -1.45
CA SER A 381 2.59 12.31 -1.77
C SER A 381 2.93 11.85 -3.19
N GLY A 382 3.35 12.78 -4.07
CA GLY A 382 3.63 12.53 -5.48
C GLY A 382 5.12 12.53 -5.86
N ASN A 383 5.35 12.51 -7.17
CA ASN A 383 6.68 12.40 -7.81
C ASN A 383 7.08 13.70 -8.56
N ILE A 384 6.38 14.81 -8.34
CA ILE A 384 6.63 16.10 -8.98
C ILE A 384 7.50 16.91 -8.03
N SER A 385 8.74 17.18 -8.43
CA SER A 385 9.69 17.91 -7.58
C SER A 385 9.39 19.42 -7.54
N GLY A 386 9.87 20.08 -6.48
CA GLY A 386 9.87 21.54 -6.39
C GLY A 386 11.01 22.19 -7.17
N SER A 387 11.31 23.45 -6.92
CA SER A 387 12.41 24.19 -7.55
C SER A 387 13.79 23.62 -7.17
N GLY A 388 13.90 22.95 -6.02
CA GLY A 388 15.08 22.31 -5.44
C GLY A 388 15.62 23.08 -4.24
N ILE A 389 16.13 22.38 -3.22
CA ILE A 389 16.66 23.00 -1.99
C ILE A 389 18.06 23.62 -2.25
N ASN A 390 18.32 24.79 -1.65
CA ASN A 390 19.68 25.30 -1.46
C ASN A 390 20.25 24.81 -0.10
N PRO A 391 21.10 23.76 -0.05
CA PRO A 391 21.56 23.18 1.22
C PRO A 391 22.39 24.13 2.11
N ASN A 392 22.94 25.22 1.56
CA ASN A 392 23.65 26.24 2.32
C ASN A 392 22.73 27.14 3.16
N SER A 393 21.42 27.14 2.87
CA SER A 393 20.43 27.93 3.63
C SER A 393 19.95 27.22 4.90
N CYS A 394 19.97 25.89 4.90
CA CYS A 394 19.48 25.05 5.98
C CYS A 394 20.30 25.20 7.25
N LYS A 395 19.60 25.31 8.39
CA LYS A 395 20.18 25.40 9.73
C LYS A 395 19.53 24.35 10.62
N ILE A 396 20.36 23.64 11.38
CA ILE A 396 19.92 22.65 12.35
C ILE A 396 20.49 23.05 13.71
N ASN A 397 19.64 23.37 14.69
CA ASN A 397 20.07 23.54 16.08
C ASN A 397 19.92 22.22 16.82
N ILE A 398 20.92 21.85 17.62
CA ILE A 398 20.90 20.69 18.52
C ILE A 398 21.31 21.13 19.93
N SER A 399 20.59 20.67 20.95
CA SER A 399 20.86 20.96 22.37
C SER A 399 20.30 19.90 23.32
N SER A 400 20.97 19.66 24.45
CA SER A 400 20.44 18.93 25.61
C SER A 400 20.80 19.69 26.91
N SER A 401 20.69 19.06 28.08
CA SER A 401 21.19 19.65 29.34
C SER A 401 22.73 19.63 29.44
N SER A 402 23.41 18.61 28.88
CA SER A 402 24.87 18.57 28.80
C SER A 402 25.44 19.30 27.58
N VAL A 403 24.73 19.28 26.44
CA VAL A 403 25.18 19.89 25.17
C VAL A 403 24.51 21.24 24.93
N SER A 404 25.28 22.32 25.07
CA SER A 404 24.81 23.68 24.79
C SER A 404 24.41 23.88 23.32
N MET A 405 23.35 24.66 23.08
CA MET A 405 22.77 24.86 21.75
C MET A 405 23.80 25.25 20.68
N SER A 406 23.97 24.36 19.71
CA SER A 406 24.92 24.50 18.62
C SER A 406 24.18 24.49 17.27
N THR A 407 24.51 25.44 16.39
CA THR A 407 23.94 25.53 15.03
C THR A 407 24.85 24.85 14.01
N TYR A 408 24.27 23.95 13.22
CA TYR A 408 24.91 23.16 12.19
C TYR A 408 24.40 23.55 10.80
N GLN A 409 25.32 23.71 9.85
CA GLN A 409 25.11 24.14 8.46
C GLN A 409 26.10 23.39 7.55
N GLN A 410 25.94 23.51 6.22
CA GLN A 410 26.82 22.88 5.22
C GLN A 410 28.32 23.22 5.36
N SER A 411 28.68 24.31 6.04
CA SER A 411 30.07 24.74 6.27
C SER A 411 30.73 24.14 7.52
N ASN A 412 29.98 23.46 8.39
CA ASN A 412 30.51 22.80 9.58
C ASN A 412 31.18 21.47 9.22
N GLY A 413 32.42 21.23 9.68
CA GLY A 413 33.22 20.06 9.29
C GLY A 413 32.66 18.69 9.73
N ASN A 414 31.70 18.69 10.66
CA ASN A 414 30.96 17.53 11.16
C ASN A 414 29.53 17.41 10.59
N VAL A 415 29.22 18.18 9.54
CA VAL A 415 27.99 18.05 8.75
C VAL A 415 28.33 17.47 7.39
N SER A 416 27.87 16.24 7.15
CA SER A 416 27.93 15.60 5.84
C SER A 416 26.58 15.77 5.13
N ILE A 417 26.61 16.08 3.83
CA ILE A 417 25.40 16.28 3.02
C ILE A 417 25.48 15.38 1.79
N SER A 418 24.40 14.65 1.52
CA SER A 418 24.26 13.80 0.34
C SER A 418 22.95 14.10 -0.41
N PRO A 419 22.96 14.13 -1.76
CA PRO A 419 21.75 14.33 -2.54
C PRO A 419 20.86 13.09 -2.47
N ILE A 420 19.55 13.31 -2.32
CA ILE A 420 18.51 12.28 -2.34
C ILE A 420 17.43 12.68 -3.36
N ASN A 421 16.52 11.76 -3.70
CA ASN A 421 15.44 12.05 -4.65
C ASN A 421 14.60 13.23 -4.14
N PHE A 422 14.66 14.35 -4.87
CA PHE A 422 13.96 15.61 -4.58
C PHE A 422 14.49 16.41 -3.37
N GLY A 423 15.73 16.20 -2.92
CA GLY A 423 16.27 16.97 -1.80
C GLY A 423 17.66 16.54 -1.31
N PHE A 424 17.91 16.75 -0.02
CA PHE A 424 19.20 16.44 0.63
C PHE A 424 19.02 15.73 1.97
N ARG A 425 19.90 14.76 2.21
CA ARG A 425 20.15 14.15 3.52
C ARG A 425 21.30 14.87 4.19
N PHE A 426 21.03 15.48 5.34
CA PHE A 426 22.04 15.98 6.28
C PHE A 426 22.35 14.86 7.27
N SER A 427 23.62 14.63 7.59
CA SER A 427 24.08 13.69 8.62
C SER A 427 25.13 14.38 9.47
N ILE A 428 24.81 14.57 10.74
CA ILE A 428 25.48 15.43 11.71
C ILE A 428 26.08 14.58 12.83
N ASP A 429 27.35 14.78 13.09
CA ASP A 429 28.10 14.21 14.22
C ASP A 429 28.28 15.32 15.29
N PRO A 430 27.60 15.26 16.45
CA PRO A 430 27.65 16.32 17.45
C PRO A 430 29.09 16.62 17.96
N ASN A 431 29.38 17.87 18.33
CA ASN A 431 30.71 18.25 18.82
C ASN A 431 31.15 17.56 20.13
N SER A 432 30.23 16.86 20.80
CA SER A 432 30.44 16.12 22.05
C SER A 432 29.31 15.12 22.21
N ASP A 433 29.59 13.96 22.79
CA ASP A 433 28.56 12.98 23.19
C ASP A 433 27.57 13.63 24.17
N PHE A 434 26.30 13.23 24.08
CA PHE A 434 25.27 13.58 25.05
C PHE A 434 25.51 12.86 26.39
N ALA A 435 24.86 13.30 27.46
CA ALA A 435 24.85 12.50 28.68
C ALA A 435 23.76 11.41 28.62
N GLN A 436 23.81 10.47 29.57
CA GLN A 436 22.78 9.45 29.75
C GLN A 436 21.47 10.09 30.24
N ASN A 437 20.33 9.47 29.92
CA ASN A 437 18.99 9.92 30.34
C ASN A 437 18.71 11.43 30.08
N GLU A 438 19.08 11.93 28.90
CA GLU A 438 18.83 13.32 28.49
C GLU A 438 17.88 13.43 27.31
N THR A 439 16.95 14.40 27.38
CA THR A 439 16.17 14.83 26.21
C THR A 439 17.00 15.75 25.32
N VAL A 440 17.42 15.24 24.17
CA VAL A 440 18.01 16.03 23.09
C VAL A 440 16.89 16.70 22.29
N SER A 441 17.04 17.98 22.03
CA SER A 441 16.15 18.79 21.18
C SER A 441 16.83 19.14 19.86
N VAL A 442 16.10 18.99 18.76
CA VAL A 442 16.54 19.28 17.39
C VAL A 442 15.55 20.24 16.72
N SER A 443 16.05 21.28 16.06
CA SER A 443 15.25 22.28 15.35
C SER A 443 15.82 22.55 13.96
N VAL A 444 15.01 22.35 12.92
CA VAL A 444 15.39 22.49 11.51
C VAL A 444 14.68 23.70 10.91
N TYR A 445 15.44 24.66 10.37
CA TYR A 445 14.92 25.95 9.94
C TYR A 445 15.75 26.59 8.83
N ASP A 446 15.25 27.72 8.32
CA ASP A 446 15.83 28.59 7.28
C ASP A 446 16.15 27.92 5.92
N CYS A 447 15.90 26.62 5.71
CA CYS A 447 15.99 26.00 4.39
C CYS A 447 15.10 26.73 3.39
N THR A 448 15.71 27.24 2.32
CA THR A 448 15.04 27.82 1.15
C THR A 448 15.17 26.89 -0.04
N ASP A 449 14.12 26.83 -0.85
CA ASP A 449 14.23 26.32 -2.21
C ASP A 449 14.90 27.36 -3.15
N PHE A 450 15.00 27.07 -4.45
CA PHE A 450 15.53 27.98 -5.46
C PHE A 450 14.49 29.01 -5.97
N ALA A 451 13.21 28.91 -5.57
CA ALA A 451 12.19 29.93 -5.81
C ALA A 451 12.09 30.97 -4.67
N GLY A 452 12.71 30.70 -3.51
CA GLY A 452 12.71 31.56 -2.32
C GLY A 452 11.68 31.16 -1.25
N ASN A 453 11.01 30.02 -1.40
CA ASN A 453 10.10 29.45 -0.41
C ASN A 453 10.90 28.93 0.79
N ILE A 454 10.75 29.59 1.95
CA ILE A 454 11.40 29.20 3.20
C ILE A 454 10.55 28.16 3.93
N MET A 455 11.18 27.08 4.41
CA MET A 455 10.52 26.04 5.22
C MET A 455 9.80 26.62 6.46
N VAL A 456 8.82 25.89 6.98
CA VAL A 456 8.35 26.11 8.36
C VAL A 456 9.33 25.40 9.29
N THR A 457 9.74 26.05 10.38
CA THR A 457 10.61 25.44 11.39
C THR A 457 10.00 24.16 11.94
N ASP A 458 10.69 23.04 11.77
CA ASP A 458 10.33 21.78 12.41
C ASP A 458 11.14 21.60 13.70
N ASN A 459 10.52 21.05 14.73
CA ASN A 459 11.13 20.83 16.03
C ASN A 459 10.77 19.43 16.53
N TYR A 460 11.77 18.66 16.97
CA TYR A 460 11.58 17.35 17.55
C TYR A 460 12.54 17.10 18.71
N THR A 461 12.25 16.05 19.48
CA THR A 461 13.10 15.58 20.57
C THR A 461 13.32 14.07 20.47
N PHE A 462 14.36 13.59 21.13
CA PHE A 462 14.59 12.18 21.44
C PHE A 462 15.33 12.09 22.79
N ASN A 463 15.26 10.93 23.46
CA ASN A 463 15.97 10.69 24.71
C ASN A 463 17.15 9.74 24.50
N THR A 464 18.28 10.01 25.15
CA THR A 464 19.43 9.09 25.16
C THR A 464 19.14 7.82 25.95
N ALA A 465 20.03 6.85 25.82
CA ALA A 465 20.08 5.65 26.63
C ALA A 465 20.49 5.96 28.06
N ASP A 466 20.16 5.01 28.92
CA ASP A 466 20.56 4.93 30.32
C ASP A 466 21.23 3.57 30.52
N PHE A 467 22.26 3.52 31.35
CA PHE A 467 23.04 2.33 31.69
C PHE A 467 23.23 2.16 33.20
N ASP A 468 22.72 3.10 34.02
CA ASP A 468 22.72 2.92 35.46
C ASP A 468 21.69 1.82 35.83
N THR A 469 21.98 1.04 36.86
CA THR A 469 21.10 -0.04 37.33
C THR A 469 20.49 0.30 38.68
N PRO A 470 19.26 -0.16 38.97
CA PRO A 470 18.68 0.01 40.30
C PRO A 470 19.53 -0.63 41.40
N TYR A 471 19.39 -0.15 42.63
CA TYR A 471 20.09 -0.63 43.81
C TYR A 471 19.21 -0.62 45.06
N VAL A 472 19.61 -1.38 46.08
CA VAL A 472 18.88 -1.49 47.37
C VAL A 472 19.60 -0.73 48.47
N ASP A 473 18.86 0.08 49.23
CA ASP A 473 19.37 0.93 50.31
C ASP A 473 18.45 0.86 51.57
N GLY A 474 18.94 1.30 52.72
CA GLY A 474 18.13 1.48 53.94
C GLY A 474 17.51 0.20 54.52
N LYS A 475 18.18 -0.95 54.37
CA LYS A 475 17.73 -2.27 54.84
C LYS A 475 17.47 -2.29 56.35
N ASN A 476 16.28 -2.72 56.77
CA ASN A 476 15.92 -2.96 58.16
C ASN A 476 14.86 -4.08 58.27
N PRO A 477 15.21 -5.28 58.78
CA PRO A 477 16.53 -5.67 59.23
C PRO A 477 17.60 -5.56 58.14
N ASP A 478 18.78 -5.12 58.54
CA ASP A 478 20.00 -5.28 57.75
C ASP A 478 20.51 -6.74 57.85
N ASN A 479 21.53 -7.08 57.08
CA ASN A 479 22.12 -8.42 57.10
C ASN A 479 22.62 -8.81 58.51
N ASP A 480 22.38 -10.05 58.90
CA ASP A 480 22.68 -10.64 60.22
C ASP A 480 21.94 -10.00 61.43
N GLN A 481 21.08 -9.00 61.23
CA GLN A 481 20.30 -8.37 62.31
C GLN A 481 19.36 -9.40 62.98
N ASN A 482 18.92 -9.11 64.21
CA ASN A 482 17.94 -9.91 64.94
C ASN A 482 16.60 -9.17 65.08
N ILE A 483 15.49 -9.83 64.75
CA ILE A 483 14.13 -9.28 64.85
C ILE A 483 13.17 -10.21 65.59
N LEU A 484 11.99 -9.69 65.92
CA LEU A 484 10.90 -10.46 66.53
C LEU A 484 10.23 -11.40 65.52
N GLU A 485 9.53 -12.41 66.03
CA GLU A 485 8.67 -13.33 65.24
C GLU A 485 7.65 -12.59 64.35
N ASN A 486 7.20 -11.39 64.73
CA ASN A 486 6.31 -10.53 63.95
C ASN A 486 7.02 -9.27 63.40
N GLY A 487 8.34 -9.32 63.22
CA GLY A 487 9.11 -8.20 62.69
C GLY A 487 8.97 -8.06 61.17
N LYS A 488 8.88 -6.81 60.70
CA LYS A 488 8.73 -6.47 59.29
C LYS A 488 10.08 -6.25 58.61
N ILE A 489 10.06 -6.25 57.28
CA ILE A 489 11.22 -5.96 56.44
C ILE A 489 10.99 -4.67 55.67
N MET A 490 11.94 -3.75 55.74
CA MET A 490 11.88 -2.43 55.11
C MET A 490 13.18 -2.17 54.34
N PHE A 491 13.07 -1.55 53.17
CA PHE A 491 14.20 -1.08 52.37
C PHE A 491 13.70 -0.13 51.28
N HIS A 492 14.64 0.60 50.69
CA HIS A 492 14.45 1.36 49.46
C HIS A 492 14.96 0.55 48.27
N ILE A 493 14.28 0.63 47.12
CA ILE A 493 14.87 0.31 45.81
C ILE A 493 14.91 1.62 45.03
N LYS A 494 16.13 2.02 44.66
CA LYS A 494 16.44 3.32 44.05
C LYS A 494 17.03 3.13 42.67
N ASP A 495 16.96 4.19 41.87
CA ASP A 495 17.61 4.27 40.57
C ASP A 495 17.97 5.74 40.28
N ASP A 496 19.24 5.97 39.95
CA ASP A 496 19.79 7.31 39.73
C ASP A 496 19.54 7.80 38.27
N GLY A 497 19.02 6.92 37.41
CA GLY A 497 18.72 7.14 36.00
C GLY A 497 17.23 7.41 35.73
N VAL A 498 16.60 6.63 34.85
CA VAL A 498 15.19 6.78 34.44
C VAL A 498 14.18 6.41 35.52
N GLY A 499 14.61 5.69 36.56
CA GLY A 499 13.73 5.15 37.60
C GLY A 499 13.41 3.66 37.43
N VAL A 500 13.17 3.01 38.56
CA VAL A 500 12.79 1.60 38.69
C VAL A 500 11.42 1.33 38.06
N ASP A 501 11.29 0.21 37.36
CA ASP A 501 10.00 -0.33 36.91
C ASP A 501 9.38 -1.22 38.00
N LEU A 502 8.44 -0.65 38.77
CA LEU A 502 7.71 -1.34 39.83
C LEU A 502 7.08 -2.68 39.39
N SER A 503 6.65 -2.79 38.13
CA SER A 503 6.04 -4.02 37.60
C SER A 503 7.04 -5.15 37.36
N ASN A 504 8.34 -4.84 37.32
CA ASN A 504 9.45 -5.80 37.21
C ASN A 504 10.22 -5.99 38.53
N ILE A 505 9.77 -5.40 39.64
CA ILE A 505 10.32 -5.67 40.98
C ILE A 505 9.73 -6.99 41.50
N VAL A 506 10.60 -7.89 41.96
CA VAL A 506 10.20 -9.15 42.62
C VAL A 506 11.01 -9.30 43.91
N ILE A 507 10.32 -9.42 45.03
CA ILE A 507 10.91 -9.59 46.36
C ILE A 507 10.56 -10.99 46.87
N TYR A 508 11.55 -11.73 47.37
CA TYR A 508 11.38 -13.05 47.97
C TYR A 508 11.77 -13.02 49.44
N VAL A 509 10.92 -13.55 50.31
CA VAL A 509 11.11 -13.63 51.77
C VAL A 509 10.67 -14.99 52.27
N ASN A 510 11.59 -15.77 52.85
CA ASN A 510 11.35 -17.08 53.48
C ASN A 510 10.38 -18.02 52.71
N GLY A 511 10.54 -18.16 51.39
CA GLY A 511 9.69 -19.01 50.55
C GLY A 511 8.48 -18.32 49.91
N VAL A 512 8.16 -17.09 50.29
CA VAL A 512 7.05 -16.28 49.74
C VAL A 512 7.60 -15.23 48.78
N TYR A 513 6.99 -15.11 47.60
CA TYR A 513 7.27 -14.04 46.63
C TYR A 513 6.28 -12.88 46.80
N TYR A 514 6.71 -11.67 46.46
CA TYR A 514 5.93 -10.44 46.47
C TYR A 514 6.14 -9.67 45.15
N THR A 515 5.06 -9.13 44.58
CA THR A 515 5.01 -8.34 43.33
C THR A 515 3.98 -7.21 43.43
N ASP A 516 3.94 -6.29 42.45
CA ASP A 516 2.96 -5.19 42.44
C ASP A 516 1.50 -5.65 42.21
N ASP A 517 1.30 -6.81 41.58
CA ASP A 517 -0.02 -7.37 41.29
C ASP A 517 -0.42 -8.54 42.22
N GLY A 518 0.53 -9.23 42.84
CA GLY A 518 0.29 -10.46 43.61
C GLY A 518 0.01 -11.71 42.76
N SER A 519 0.45 -11.74 41.50
CA SER A 519 0.13 -12.84 40.57
C SER A 519 1.22 -13.93 40.46
N SER A 520 0.98 -14.91 39.59
CA SER A 520 1.98 -15.87 39.13
C SER A 520 2.82 -15.26 38.02
N GLY A 521 4.14 -15.32 38.12
CA GLY A 521 5.02 -14.62 37.18
C GLY A 521 6.41 -15.20 37.07
N SER A 522 7.30 -14.43 36.44
CA SER A 522 8.70 -14.81 36.32
C SER A 522 9.62 -13.62 36.12
N VAL A 523 10.74 -13.58 36.86
CA VAL A 523 11.81 -12.59 36.67
C VAL A 523 13.00 -13.26 35.97
N THR A 524 13.71 -12.51 35.13
CA THR A 524 14.95 -12.97 34.48
C THR A 524 16.08 -12.02 34.82
N ASN A 525 17.11 -12.52 35.52
CA ASN A 525 18.31 -11.76 35.83
C ASN A 525 19.55 -12.50 35.30
N SER A 526 20.39 -11.81 34.53
CA SER A 526 21.67 -12.34 34.01
C SER A 526 21.53 -13.71 33.32
N GLY A 527 20.46 -13.89 32.54
CA GLY A 527 20.13 -15.14 31.85
C GLY A 527 19.51 -16.26 32.72
N THR A 528 19.36 -16.05 34.03
CA THR A 528 18.66 -16.97 34.93
C THR A 528 17.20 -16.55 35.06
N LYS A 529 16.27 -17.38 34.58
CA LYS A 529 14.82 -17.18 34.72
C LYS A 529 14.31 -17.90 35.96
N ILE A 530 13.55 -17.21 36.79
CA ILE A 530 12.92 -17.70 38.02
C ILE A 530 11.42 -17.57 37.84
N ASN A 531 10.68 -18.69 37.93
CA ASN A 531 9.22 -18.73 37.83
C ASN A 531 8.63 -18.92 39.23
N TYR A 532 7.58 -18.17 39.58
CA TYR A 532 6.84 -18.30 40.83
C TYR A 532 5.35 -18.51 40.54
N LEU A 533 4.74 -19.54 41.15
CA LEU A 533 3.34 -19.93 40.90
C LEU A 533 2.31 -18.99 41.57
N SER A 534 2.77 -18.17 42.51
CA SER A 534 1.95 -17.21 43.26
C SER A 534 2.87 -16.22 43.96
N SER A 535 2.39 -15.01 44.21
CA SER A 535 3.06 -14.00 45.03
C SER A 535 2.01 -13.24 45.86
N LEU A 536 2.47 -12.33 46.72
CA LEU A 536 1.63 -11.41 47.49
C LEU A 536 1.80 -9.97 46.97
N ASN A 537 0.72 -9.20 46.95
CA ASN A 537 0.69 -7.84 46.42
C ASN A 537 1.44 -6.85 47.34
N PHE A 538 2.31 -6.00 46.77
CA PHE A 538 3.05 -4.95 47.49
C PHE A 538 2.15 -3.90 48.18
N ASN A 539 0.90 -3.78 47.77
CA ASN A 539 -0.08 -2.84 48.32
C ASN A 539 -0.95 -3.45 49.44
N GLY A 540 -0.59 -4.66 49.89
CA GLY A 540 -1.22 -5.36 51.01
C GLY A 540 -2.58 -5.98 50.69
N GLY A 541 -3.36 -6.26 51.74
CA GLY A 541 -4.69 -6.88 51.63
C GLY A 541 -4.69 -8.38 51.28
N ASN A 542 -3.51 -9.02 51.25
CA ASN A 542 -3.34 -10.43 50.89
C ASN A 542 -3.92 -11.40 51.94
N TYR A 543 -3.97 -10.96 53.20
CA TYR A 543 -4.52 -11.69 54.33
C TYR A 543 -5.06 -10.72 55.39
N ALA A 544 -5.83 -11.23 56.35
CA ALA A 544 -6.45 -10.40 57.38
C ALA A 544 -5.40 -9.81 58.33
N GLY A 545 -5.23 -8.48 58.29
CA GLY A 545 -4.22 -7.77 59.08
C GLY A 545 -2.90 -7.50 58.35
N ASP A 546 -2.80 -7.89 57.07
CA ASP A 546 -1.66 -7.55 56.21
C ASP A 546 -1.42 -6.05 56.14
N THR A 547 -0.20 -5.65 56.48
CA THR A 547 0.28 -4.27 56.42
C THR A 547 1.54 -4.12 55.57
N THR A 548 1.65 -4.95 54.53
CA THR A 548 2.57 -4.77 53.40
C THR A 548 2.20 -3.51 52.62
N SER A 549 3.19 -2.69 52.25
CA SER A 549 2.99 -1.45 51.50
C SER A 549 4.24 -1.05 50.71
N VAL A 550 4.05 -0.62 49.46
CA VAL A 550 5.03 0.17 48.70
C VAL A 550 4.62 1.65 48.70
N SER A 551 5.61 2.54 48.67
CA SER A 551 5.42 4.00 48.63
C SER A 551 6.61 4.67 47.94
N GLY A 552 6.54 5.97 47.67
CA GLY A 552 7.59 6.71 46.94
C GLY A 552 7.24 6.88 45.46
N GLY A 553 8.23 6.70 44.58
CA GLY A 553 8.08 6.88 43.13
C GLY A 553 9.26 6.27 42.36
N GLN A 554 9.30 6.48 41.04
CA GLN A 554 10.20 5.73 40.15
C GLN A 554 11.68 5.77 40.55
N ASN A 555 12.22 6.92 41.00
CA ASN A 555 13.62 7.01 41.45
C ASN A 555 13.90 6.45 42.86
N ASP A 556 12.86 6.25 43.68
CA ASP A 556 12.98 5.76 45.07
C ASP A 556 11.65 5.16 45.54
N TYR A 557 11.55 3.82 45.53
CA TYR A 557 10.44 3.07 46.11
C TYR A 557 10.81 2.54 47.49
N TYR A 558 10.09 2.99 48.52
CA TYR A 558 10.19 2.48 49.88
C TYR A 558 9.19 1.35 50.11
N PHE A 559 9.71 0.17 50.42
CA PHE A 559 8.95 -1.04 50.71
C PHE A 559 8.83 -1.27 52.22
N THR A 560 7.69 -1.81 52.63
CA THR A 560 7.49 -2.49 53.91
C THR A 560 6.80 -3.82 53.60
N ILE A 561 7.47 -4.93 53.89
CA ILE A 561 6.94 -6.29 53.75
C ILE A 561 6.49 -6.79 55.12
N ASP A 562 5.24 -7.22 55.19
CA ASP A 562 4.62 -7.85 56.35
C ASP A 562 4.49 -9.36 56.04
N PRO A 563 5.09 -10.27 56.84
CA PRO A 563 5.02 -11.70 56.55
C PRO A 563 3.64 -12.30 56.85
N GLN A 564 3.10 -13.10 55.90
CA GLN A 564 1.81 -13.79 56.06
C GLN A 564 1.72 -14.67 57.32
N ASN A 565 2.84 -15.25 57.76
CA ASN A 565 2.96 -16.00 59.00
C ASN A 565 4.08 -15.38 59.82
N ASN A 566 3.90 -15.27 61.14
CA ASN A 566 5.00 -14.99 62.05
C ASN A 566 6.14 -15.96 61.80
N PHE A 567 7.37 -15.45 61.81
CA PHE A 567 8.58 -16.23 61.76
C PHE A 567 8.76 -17.09 63.01
N VAL A 568 9.45 -18.21 62.86
CA VAL A 568 9.72 -19.17 63.94
C VAL A 568 10.94 -18.74 64.75
N LEU A 569 10.82 -18.73 66.08
CA LEU A 569 11.95 -18.46 66.99
C LEU A 569 13.18 -19.31 66.66
N GLY A 570 14.31 -18.65 66.39
CA GLY A 570 15.58 -19.27 66.04
C GLY A 570 15.76 -19.58 64.55
N GLU A 571 14.79 -19.28 63.69
CA GLU A 571 14.97 -19.41 62.24
C GLU A 571 15.83 -18.29 61.63
N SER A 572 16.26 -18.55 60.40
CA SER A 572 16.99 -17.61 59.56
C SER A 572 16.11 -17.27 58.35
N VAL A 573 15.80 -15.99 58.15
CA VAL A 573 14.95 -15.55 57.06
C VAL A 573 15.81 -15.01 55.91
N PRO A 574 15.78 -15.65 54.73
CA PRO A 574 16.43 -15.12 53.54
C PRO A 574 15.54 -14.07 52.85
N VAL A 575 16.18 -13.00 52.38
CA VAL A 575 15.59 -11.97 51.53
C VAL A 575 16.36 -11.90 50.22
N ILE A 576 15.65 -11.92 49.10
CA ILE A 576 16.24 -11.77 47.76
C ILE A 576 15.41 -10.77 46.96
N ILE A 577 16.07 -9.78 46.36
CA ILE A 577 15.41 -8.69 45.65
C ILE A 577 15.90 -8.65 44.21
N TYR A 578 14.95 -8.63 43.27
CA TYR A 578 15.17 -8.39 41.86
C TYR A 578 14.49 -7.07 41.49
N ALA A 579 15.19 -6.23 40.73
CA ALA A 579 14.67 -4.99 40.20
C ALA A 579 15.23 -4.75 38.79
N LYS A 580 14.53 -3.90 38.04
CA LYS A 580 14.88 -3.47 36.70
C LYS A 580 14.40 -2.02 36.55
N ASP A 581 15.12 -1.20 35.79
CA ASP A 581 14.69 0.15 35.45
C ASP A 581 13.65 0.16 34.30
N LEU A 582 13.25 1.37 33.91
CA LEU A 582 12.37 1.59 32.75
C LEU A 582 13.10 1.49 31.39
N SER A 583 14.44 1.54 31.32
CA SER A 583 15.20 1.47 30.06
C SER A 583 15.55 0.05 29.60
N GLY A 584 15.76 -0.88 30.53
CA GLY A 584 16.24 -2.24 30.25
C GLY A 584 17.24 -2.81 31.26
N ASN A 585 17.88 -1.96 32.07
CA ASN A 585 18.97 -2.28 32.99
C ASN A 585 18.48 -3.11 34.18
N ILE A 586 19.17 -4.21 34.46
CA ILE A 586 18.80 -5.20 35.48
C ILE A 586 19.77 -5.06 36.66
N MET A 587 19.23 -4.80 37.85
CA MET A 587 19.99 -4.80 39.10
C MET A 587 20.66 -6.16 39.34
N GLU A 588 21.94 -6.19 39.73
CA GLU A 588 22.51 -7.43 40.28
C GLU A 588 21.74 -7.79 41.56
N ARG A 589 21.14 -8.99 41.60
CA ARG A 589 20.19 -9.36 42.66
C ARG A 589 20.79 -9.14 44.05
N GLU A 590 20.07 -8.38 44.87
CA GLU A 590 20.43 -8.16 46.26
C GLU A 590 20.03 -9.39 47.07
N ILE A 591 20.92 -9.86 47.96
CA ILE A 591 20.72 -11.05 48.79
C ILE A 591 21.27 -10.76 50.17
N TYR A 592 20.40 -10.82 51.17
CA TYR A 592 20.78 -10.76 52.57
C TYR A 592 19.86 -11.66 53.38
N ALA A 593 20.19 -11.87 54.66
CA ALA A 593 19.35 -12.65 55.55
C ALA A 593 19.49 -12.17 56.99
N PHE A 594 18.48 -12.46 57.81
CA PHE A 594 18.43 -12.03 59.19
C PHE A 594 17.95 -13.15 60.13
N SER A 595 18.12 -12.92 61.43
CA SER A 595 17.83 -13.86 62.50
C SER A 595 16.53 -13.52 63.23
N VAL A 596 15.78 -14.55 63.65
CA VAL A 596 14.52 -14.39 64.37
C VAL A 596 14.72 -14.78 65.83
N GLY A 597 14.57 -13.82 66.74
CA GLY A 597 14.84 -13.97 68.17
C GLY A 597 13.70 -13.50 69.06
N SER A 598 13.75 -13.93 70.32
CA SER A 598 12.81 -13.50 71.35
C SER A 598 13.02 -12.02 71.69
N SER A 599 11.94 -11.31 72.03
CA SER A 599 11.96 -9.89 72.41
C SER A 599 12.84 -9.60 73.62
N SER A 600 12.94 -10.55 74.55
CA SER A 600 14.14 -10.69 75.37
C SER A 600 15.24 -11.33 74.51
N VAL A 601 16.21 -10.51 74.07
CA VAL A 601 17.43 -10.99 73.40
C VAL A 601 17.90 -12.24 74.11
N ALA A 602 18.01 -13.35 73.39
CA ALA A 602 18.50 -14.61 73.93
C ALA A 602 19.98 -14.42 74.30
N SER A 603 20.24 -13.86 75.49
CA SER A 603 21.57 -13.72 76.05
C SER A 603 22.27 -15.06 75.90
N GLY A 604 23.49 -15.07 75.38
CA GLY A 604 24.09 -16.25 74.75
C GLY A 604 24.23 -17.49 75.65
N SER A 605 23.90 -17.37 76.93
CA SER A 605 23.47 -18.44 77.84
C SER A 605 22.49 -19.44 77.23
N ALA A 606 21.63 -19.04 76.28
CA ALA A 606 20.77 -19.95 75.55
C ALA A 606 21.54 -20.92 74.63
N TYR A 607 22.71 -20.51 74.15
CA TYR A 607 23.65 -21.31 73.34
C TYR A 607 24.79 -21.91 74.18
N CYS A 608 24.85 -21.62 75.48
CA CYS A 608 25.80 -22.23 76.39
C CYS A 608 25.33 -23.64 76.77
N GLY A 609 26.00 -24.65 76.25
CA GLY A 609 25.79 -26.05 76.67
C GLY A 609 25.97 -26.23 78.19
N SER A 610 25.38 -27.28 78.75
CA SER A 610 25.12 -27.51 80.20
C SER A 610 26.29 -27.29 81.18
N ASN A 611 27.51 -27.21 80.68
CA ASN A 611 28.76 -27.09 81.45
C ASN A 611 29.37 -25.68 81.33
N THR A 612 28.62 -24.71 80.77
CA THR A 612 29.07 -23.34 80.48
C THR A 612 27.99 -22.31 80.84
N THR A 613 28.43 -21.09 81.12
CA THR A 613 27.65 -19.95 81.60
C THR A 613 28.06 -18.71 80.82
N TRP A 614 27.11 -17.86 80.45
CA TRP A 614 27.39 -16.65 79.66
C TRP A 614 27.96 -15.53 80.53
N ASN A 615 29.07 -14.93 80.11
CA ASN A 615 29.69 -13.80 80.82
C ASN A 615 29.26 -12.42 80.27
N GLY A 616 28.39 -12.38 79.27
CA GLY A 616 28.02 -11.16 78.53
C GLY A 616 28.50 -11.15 77.08
N ALA A 617 29.57 -11.89 76.74
CA ALA A 617 30.16 -11.94 75.40
C ALA A 617 30.45 -13.35 74.86
N TYR A 618 30.64 -14.35 75.73
CA TYR A 618 30.88 -15.75 75.35
C TYR A 618 30.55 -16.73 76.49
N CYS A 619 30.46 -18.02 76.16
CA CYS A 619 30.18 -19.11 77.11
C CYS A 619 31.44 -19.57 77.85
N VAL A 620 31.56 -19.27 79.15
CA VAL A 620 32.68 -19.68 80.01
C VAL A 620 32.30 -20.88 80.88
N GLY A 621 33.22 -21.83 81.06
CA GLY A 621 32.99 -23.07 81.81
C GLY A 621 32.46 -22.85 83.24
N SER A 622 31.36 -23.51 83.59
CA SER A 622 30.68 -23.42 84.89
C SER A 622 31.43 -24.26 85.93
N SER A 623 32.52 -23.72 86.47
CA SER A 623 33.44 -24.43 87.37
C SER A 623 32.89 -24.62 88.79
N SER A 624 32.10 -25.67 88.99
CA SER A 624 31.68 -26.14 90.32
C SER A 624 32.88 -26.66 91.13
N SER A 625 33.48 -25.77 91.92
CA SER A 625 34.38 -26.08 93.06
C SER A 625 35.50 -27.10 92.80
N CYS A 626 36.53 -26.72 92.04
CA CYS A 626 37.85 -27.36 92.11
C CYS A 626 38.92 -26.33 92.51
N SER A 627 39.79 -26.69 93.46
CA SER A 627 40.73 -25.78 94.10
C SER A 627 42.04 -25.59 93.33
N SER A 628 42.37 -24.34 93.04
CA SER A 628 43.71 -23.77 93.23
C SER A 628 44.92 -24.47 92.58
N SER A 629 44.91 -24.72 91.25
CA SER A 629 46.17 -24.83 90.47
C SER A 629 45.95 -24.66 88.97
N GLY A 630 46.91 -24.02 88.28
CA GLY A 630 47.05 -24.03 86.82
C GLY A 630 46.06 -23.16 86.04
N GLY A 631 46.45 -21.94 85.70
CA GLY A 631 45.67 -21.03 84.85
C GLY A 631 45.69 -21.40 83.36
N GLY A 632 45.01 -22.48 82.98
CA GLY A 632 44.66 -22.75 81.58
C GLY A 632 43.35 -22.03 81.24
N VAL A 633 43.41 -21.03 80.34
CA VAL A 633 42.19 -20.47 79.76
C VAL A 633 41.51 -21.57 78.95
N ALA A 634 40.23 -21.84 79.22
CA ALA A 634 39.46 -22.79 78.44
C ALA A 634 39.25 -22.21 77.04
N THR A 635 40.01 -22.70 76.05
CA THR A 635 39.83 -22.33 74.64
C THR A 635 38.43 -22.73 74.21
N ILE A 636 37.57 -21.74 73.99
CA ILE A 636 36.28 -21.96 73.34
C ILE A 636 36.59 -22.27 71.88
N ASN A 637 36.23 -23.47 71.44
CA ASN A 637 36.36 -23.83 70.03
C ASN A 637 35.18 -23.23 69.26
N PRO A 638 35.43 -22.54 68.14
CA PRO A 638 34.39 -22.18 67.19
C PRO A 638 33.58 -23.42 66.77
N GLU A 639 32.26 -23.31 66.84
CA GLU A 639 31.31 -24.39 66.59
C GLU A 639 30.18 -23.86 65.70
N ILE A 640 29.75 -24.66 64.72
CA ILE A 640 28.56 -24.39 63.91
C ILE A 640 27.38 -25.06 64.60
N ASN A 641 26.33 -24.30 64.89
CA ASN A 641 25.15 -24.82 65.57
C ASN A 641 24.31 -25.67 64.60
N GLU A 642 24.47 -26.99 64.67
CA GLU A 642 23.88 -27.95 63.72
C GLU A 642 22.35 -27.83 63.58
N THR A 643 21.63 -27.42 64.62
CA THR A 643 20.16 -27.27 64.60
C THR A 643 19.68 -26.04 63.83
N THR A 644 20.57 -25.09 63.53
CA THR A 644 20.26 -23.85 62.81
C THR A 644 20.62 -23.88 61.33
N ILE A 645 21.14 -25.01 60.84
CA ILE A 645 21.61 -25.12 59.47
C ILE A 645 20.42 -25.32 58.53
N SER A 646 20.15 -24.32 57.70
CA SER A 646 19.17 -24.37 56.64
C SER A 646 19.82 -24.56 55.26
N ILE A 647 19.08 -25.19 54.36
CA ILE A 647 19.39 -25.25 52.93
C ILE A 647 18.09 -25.05 52.15
N VAL A 648 17.98 -23.90 51.50
CA VAL A 648 16.78 -23.47 50.77
C VAL A 648 17.12 -23.41 49.28
N GLN A 649 16.21 -23.87 48.43
CA GLN A 649 16.36 -23.69 46.99
C GLN A 649 15.91 -22.28 46.60
N VAL A 650 16.74 -21.57 45.85
CA VAL A 650 16.46 -20.21 45.38
C VAL A 650 16.00 -20.23 43.91
N ASP A 651 16.69 -20.98 43.06
CA ASP A 651 16.28 -21.22 41.68
C ASP A 651 16.66 -22.65 41.22
N GLU A 652 16.34 -23.02 39.98
CA GLU A 652 16.64 -24.35 39.40
C GLU A 652 18.14 -24.71 39.36
N LYS A 653 19.04 -23.74 39.56
CA LYS A 653 20.50 -23.87 39.55
C LYS A 653 21.17 -23.23 40.77
N SER A 654 20.43 -22.82 41.80
CA SER A 654 21.01 -22.26 43.03
C SER A 654 20.31 -22.64 44.33
N VAL A 655 21.13 -22.77 45.38
CA VAL A 655 20.68 -22.96 46.76
C VAL A 655 21.33 -21.91 47.65
N LEU A 656 20.64 -21.54 48.72
CA LEU A 656 21.15 -20.74 49.81
C LEU A 656 21.37 -21.66 51.02
N LEU A 657 22.61 -21.75 51.49
CA LEU A 657 22.90 -22.28 52.82
C LEU A 657 22.86 -21.15 53.83
N SER A 658 22.35 -21.43 55.03
CA SER A 658 22.52 -20.54 56.18
C SER A 658 22.70 -21.28 57.50
N TRP A 659 23.41 -20.68 58.46
CA TRP A 659 23.69 -21.29 59.77
C TRP A 659 24.22 -20.26 60.79
N PHE A 660 24.23 -20.61 62.07
CA PHE A 660 24.89 -19.82 63.12
C PHE A 660 26.19 -20.48 63.62
N SER A 661 27.09 -19.64 64.13
CA SER A 661 28.28 -20.04 64.89
C SER A 661 28.21 -19.56 66.34
N ASN A 662 28.90 -20.25 67.25
CA ASN A 662 29.02 -19.84 68.66
C ASN A 662 29.98 -18.65 68.89
N MET A 663 30.72 -18.25 67.86
CA MET A 663 31.76 -17.21 67.86
C MET A 663 31.79 -16.49 66.50
N LYS A 664 32.16 -15.20 66.49
CA LYS A 664 32.38 -14.45 65.24
C LYS A 664 33.46 -15.13 64.37
N SER A 665 33.16 -15.29 63.09
CA SER A 665 34.00 -16.02 62.13
C SER A 665 33.74 -15.57 60.69
N SER A 666 34.73 -15.74 59.80
CA SER A 666 34.46 -15.83 58.36
C SER A 666 33.87 -17.19 57.98
N ALA A 667 33.21 -17.28 56.83
CA ALA A 667 32.45 -18.45 56.40
C ALA A 667 32.54 -18.76 54.90
N TRP A 668 32.37 -20.03 54.54
CA TRP A 668 32.16 -20.50 53.17
C TRP A 668 31.42 -21.84 53.14
N VAL A 669 31.03 -22.29 51.95
CA VAL A 669 30.52 -23.65 51.74
C VAL A 669 31.42 -24.40 50.78
N VAL A 670 31.79 -25.62 51.15
CA VAL A 670 32.37 -26.62 50.24
C VAL A 670 31.29 -27.56 49.74
N TYR A 671 31.35 -27.93 48.46
CA TYR A 671 30.30 -28.75 47.83
C TYR A 671 30.80 -29.62 46.67
N ASP A 672 30.10 -30.72 46.42
CA ASP A 672 30.40 -31.70 45.37
C ASP A 672 29.13 -32.50 45.02
N THR A 673 29.12 -33.20 43.88
CA THR A 673 28.13 -34.25 43.56
C THR A 673 28.43 -35.59 44.26
N VAL A 674 29.61 -35.71 44.89
CA VAL A 674 30.05 -36.91 45.64
C VAL A 674 30.50 -36.54 47.06
N SER A 675 29.87 -37.13 48.08
CA SER A 675 30.33 -37.04 49.48
C SER A 675 31.75 -37.62 49.62
N PRO A 676 32.74 -36.86 50.14
CA PRO A 676 34.12 -37.33 50.27
C PRO A 676 34.28 -38.34 51.42
N SER A 677 34.95 -39.46 51.15
CA SER A 677 35.21 -40.52 52.15
C SER A 677 36.27 -40.14 53.20
N SER A 678 37.05 -39.08 52.96
CA SER A 678 37.93 -38.45 53.95
C SER A 678 38.19 -36.97 53.61
N TYR A 679 38.33 -36.14 54.63
CA TYR A 679 38.55 -34.70 54.47
C TYR A 679 40.03 -34.36 54.30
N GLY A 680 40.37 -33.72 53.18
CA GLY A 680 41.68 -33.13 52.92
C GLY A 680 41.88 -31.81 53.68
N THR A 681 42.79 -30.96 53.18
CA THR A 681 43.07 -29.64 53.75
C THR A 681 42.04 -28.58 53.36
N ALA A 682 42.03 -27.46 54.10
CA ALA A 682 41.36 -26.24 53.68
C ALA A 682 41.92 -25.74 52.32
N PRO A 683 41.14 -24.94 51.55
CA PRO A 683 39.76 -24.55 51.81
C PRO A 683 38.73 -25.62 51.42
N LYS A 684 39.10 -26.60 50.56
CA LYS A 684 38.15 -27.49 49.88
C LYS A 684 37.79 -28.79 50.60
N PHE A 685 38.62 -29.30 51.52
CA PHE A 685 38.33 -30.52 52.32
C PHE A 685 37.92 -31.77 51.52
N SER A 686 38.56 -31.99 50.36
CA SER A 686 38.26 -33.06 49.37
C SER A 686 37.00 -32.87 48.49
N TYR A 687 36.18 -31.84 48.72
CA TYR A 687 35.11 -31.49 47.78
C TYR A 687 35.68 -30.81 46.53
N SER A 688 35.08 -31.04 45.37
CA SER A 688 35.52 -30.45 44.09
C SER A 688 35.35 -28.92 44.06
N PHE A 689 34.33 -28.39 44.74
CA PHE A 689 33.98 -26.97 44.71
C PHE A 689 33.99 -26.33 46.10
N SER A 690 34.15 -25.01 46.12
CA SER A 690 34.08 -24.15 47.30
C SER A 690 33.61 -22.78 46.83
N THR A 691 32.78 -22.11 47.61
CA THR A 691 32.58 -20.66 47.46
C THR A 691 33.83 -19.91 47.94
N PRO A 692 33.93 -18.59 47.67
CA PRO A 692 34.82 -17.72 48.42
C PRO A 692 34.56 -17.78 49.93
N GLU A 693 35.58 -17.41 50.71
CA GLU A 693 35.48 -17.10 52.14
C GLU A 693 34.92 -15.67 52.30
N SER A 694 33.94 -15.47 53.18
CA SER A 694 33.44 -14.14 53.52
C SER A 694 34.54 -13.30 54.18
N ASN A 695 34.53 -11.98 53.96
CA ASN A 695 35.45 -11.08 54.65
C ASN A 695 34.92 -10.66 56.04
N ASP A 696 33.64 -10.94 56.31
CA ASP A 696 32.90 -10.43 57.45
C ASP A 696 32.83 -11.45 58.60
N ASP A 697 33.18 -10.99 59.80
CA ASP A 697 33.33 -11.78 61.01
C ASP A 697 31.99 -11.84 61.78
N SER A 698 31.13 -12.81 61.47
CA SER A 698 29.73 -12.86 61.98
C SER A 698 29.39 -14.09 62.83
N LEU A 699 28.27 -14.01 63.56
CA LEU A 699 27.65 -15.11 64.31
C LEU A 699 26.60 -15.86 63.48
N TYR A 700 26.13 -15.25 62.40
CA TYR A 700 25.22 -15.86 61.43
C TYR A 700 25.88 -15.78 60.05
N HIS A 701 25.64 -16.79 59.23
CA HIS A 701 26.31 -17.00 57.96
C HIS A 701 25.28 -17.37 56.92
N SER A 702 25.38 -16.78 55.73
CA SER A 702 24.64 -17.24 54.56
C SER A 702 25.53 -17.25 53.32
N VAL A 703 25.32 -18.24 52.46
CA VAL A 703 26.12 -18.46 51.25
C VAL A 703 25.22 -18.96 50.13
N LEU A 704 25.01 -18.11 49.12
CA LEU A 704 24.36 -18.55 47.87
C LEU A 704 25.36 -19.33 47.01
N ILE A 705 24.91 -20.46 46.48
CA ILE A 705 25.68 -21.36 45.64
C ILE A 705 24.94 -21.50 44.31
N GLY A 706 25.33 -20.71 43.32
CA GLY A 706 24.79 -20.76 41.96
C GLY A 706 25.55 -21.72 41.02
N GLY A 707 25.04 -21.87 39.79
CA GLY A 707 25.68 -22.68 38.75
C GLY A 707 25.53 -24.20 38.93
N LEU A 708 24.68 -24.64 39.85
CA LEU A 708 24.40 -26.05 40.11
C LEU A 708 23.58 -26.67 38.97
N LYS A 709 23.78 -27.96 38.72
CA LYS A 709 23.02 -28.69 37.70
C LYS A 709 21.69 -29.20 38.27
N THR A 710 20.58 -28.69 37.74
CA THR A 710 19.21 -29.12 38.06
C THR A 710 19.06 -30.64 38.01
N GLY A 711 18.33 -31.21 38.97
CA GLY A 711 18.12 -32.64 39.15
C GLY A 711 19.34 -33.43 39.66
N THR A 712 20.51 -32.81 39.79
CA THR A 712 21.73 -33.48 40.28
C THR A 712 21.82 -33.36 41.80
N LEU A 713 22.05 -34.47 42.51
CA LEU A 713 22.28 -34.45 43.95
C LEU A 713 23.66 -33.84 44.25
N TYR A 714 23.67 -32.81 45.09
CA TYR A 714 24.85 -32.21 45.66
C TYR A 714 24.90 -32.43 47.17
N TYR A 715 26.12 -32.49 47.68
CA TYR A 715 26.49 -32.54 49.09
C TYR A 715 27.14 -31.20 49.44
N PHE A 716 26.70 -30.57 50.52
CA PHE A 716 27.12 -29.24 50.95
C PHE A 716 27.58 -29.32 52.40
N ARG A 717 28.68 -28.64 52.73
CA ARG A 717 29.15 -28.55 54.12
C ARG A 717 29.53 -27.10 54.46
N PRO A 718 28.84 -26.47 55.43
CA PRO A 718 29.22 -25.15 55.90
C PRO A 718 30.56 -25.21 56.63
N VAL A 719 31.36 -24.17 56.46
CA VAL A 719 32.69 -24.02 57.05
C VAL A 719 32.78 -22.63 57.67
N ILE A 720 33.28 -22.56 58.90
CA ILE A 720 33.65 -21.30 59.56
C ILE A 720 35.13 -21.29 59.90
N LYS A 721 35.68 -20.08 60.04
CA LYS A 721 37.06 -19.87 60.45
C LYS A 721 37.13 -18.68 61.41
N SER A 722 37.67 -18.92 62.60
CA SER A 722 37.87 -17.89 63.61
C SER A 722 39.19 -18.12 64.31
N GLN A 723 39.90 -17.04 64.64
CA GLN A 723 41.21 -17.07 65.29
C GLN A 723 42.26 -17.95 64.55
N GLY A 724 42.13 -18.06 63.22
CA GLY A 724 42.99 -18.88 62.37
C GLY A 724 42.70 -20.40 62.37
N MET A 725 41.76 -20.86 63.20
CA MET A 725 41.28 -22.25 63.19
C MET A 725 40.07 -22.38 62.27
N THR A 726 39.90 -23.53 61.60
CA THR A 726 38.78 -23.79 60.67
C THR A 726 37.96 -24.99 61.12
N PHE A 727 36.65 -24.79 61.23
CA PHE A 727 35.68 -25.78 61.68
C PHE A 727 34.62 -26.01 60.60
N ARG A 728 34.06 -27.22 60.54
CA ARG A 728 33.11 -27.64 59.51
C ARG A 728 31.87 -28.20 60.18
N GLY A 729 30.70 -27.73 59.77
CA GLY A 729 29.43 -28.29 60.20
C GLY A 729 29.18 -29.67 59.57
N PRO A 730 28.02 -30.29 59.81
CA PRO A 730 27.59 -31.54 59.18
C PRO A 730 27.39 -31.37 57.67
N GLU A 731 27.25 -32.49 56.96
CA GLU A 731 26.97 -32.47 55.52
C GLU A 731 25.46 -32.50 55.27
N LEU A 732 25.00 -31.51 54.52
CA LEU A 732 23.66 -31.42 53.96
C LEU A 732 23.66 -32.05 52.57
N LYS A 733 22.48 -32.46 52.09
CA LYS A 733 22.31 -32.97 50.73
C LYS A 733 21.05 -32.40 50.09
N MET A 734 21.17 -31.90 48.86
CA MET A 734 20.04 -31.40 48.08
C MET A 734 20.30 -31.59 46.60
N ALA A 735 19.26 -31.97 45.87
CA ALA A 735 19.22 -31.81 44.43
C ALA A 735 18.38 -30.55 44.13
N PRO A 736 18.92 -29.52 43.46
CA PRO A 736 18.13 -28.40 42.97
C PRO A 736 17.03 -28.98 42.06
N ARG A 737 15.78 -28.82 42.46
CA ARG A 737 14.63 -29.32 41.71
C ARG A 737 14.45 -28.47 40.47
N PHE A 738 13.81 -29.02 39.44
CA PHE A 738 13.21 -28.16 38.42
C PHE A 738 12.26 -27.19 39.13
N ALA A 739 12.28 -25.91 38.75
CA ALA A 739 11.15 -25.03 39.04
C ALA A 739 9.88 -25.73 38.55
N THR A 740 8.78 -25.65 39.30
CA THR A 740 7.66 -26.59 39.17
C THR A 740 6.82 -26.38 37.93
N ASN A 741 7.37 -26.79 36.78
CA ASN A 741 6.62 -27.22 35.63
C ASN A 741 5.78 -28.42 36.08
N GLN A 742 4.49 -28.20 36.34
CA GLN A 742 3.53 -29.22 35.93
C GLN A 742 3.80 -29.48 34.44
N ILE A 743 3.85 -30.75 34.06
CA ILE A 743 3.84 -31.12 32.65
C ILE A 743 2.39 -30.94 32.18
N GLU A 744 2.00 -29.70 31.93
CA GLU A 744 0.98 -29.46 30.92
C GLU A 744 1.49 -30.06 29.62
N CYS A 745 0.67 -30.90 28.99
CA CYS A 745 0.98 -31.48 27.68
C CYS A 745 0.76 -30.42 26.59
N ALA A 746 1.59 -29.38 26.59
CA ALA A 746 1.62 -28.37 25.55
C ALA A 746 1.89 -29.03 24.19
N GLU A 747 1.11 -28.69 23.18
CA GLU A 747 1.31 -29.18 21.81
C GLU A 747 2.62 -28.65 21.26
N GLU A 748 3.59 -29.54 21.03
CA GLU A 748 4.87 -29.17 20.42
C GLU A 748 4.65 -28.83 18.93
N ILE A 749 4.82 -27.56 18.60
CA ILE A 749 4.43 -27.00 17.29
C ILE A 749 5.31 -27.59 16.17
N SER A 750 4.65 -27.94 15.06
CA SER A 750 5.18 -28.72 13.92
C SER A 750 6.60 -28.40 13.44
N GLU A 751 7.40 -29.45 13.22
CA GLU A 751 8.70 -29.41 12.55
C GLU A 751 8.60 -28.80 11.12
N LYS A 752 9.37 -27.75 10.86
CA LYS A 752 9.40 -27.03 9.57
C LYS A 752 10.41 -27.66 8.60
N ILE A 753 9.94 -28.60 7.78
CA ILE A 753 10.74 -29.15 6.66
C ILE A 753 10.49 -28.34 5.39
N VAL A 754 11.54 -27.79 4.79
CA VAL A 754 11.49 -27.05 3.52
C VAL A 754 11.83 -27.97 2.35
N TYR A 755 10.96 -28.02 1.34
CA TYR A 755 11.23 -28.75 0.08
C TYR A 755 10.63 -27.97 -1.10
N GLN A 756 11.49 -27.55 -2.03
CA GLN A 756 11.13 -26.94 -3.34
C GLN A 756 9.97 -25.93 -3.28
N ASP A 757 10.22 -24.82 -2.57
CA ASP A 757 9.46 -23.57 -2.61
C ASP A 757 7.95 -23.64 -2.26
N ARG A 758 7.54 -24.66 -1.48
CA ARG A 758 6.20 -24.70 -0.85
C ARG A 758 6.26 -25.12 0.61
N ILE A 759 5.34 -24.57 1.41
CA ILE A 759 5.07 -24.97 2.79
C ILE A 759 3.84 -25.88 2.78
N VAL A 760 3.91 -27.02 3.46
CA VAL A 760 2.80 -27.97 3.60
C VAL A 760 2.77 -28.48 5.04
N TYR A 761 1.64 -28.26 5.73
CA TYR A 761 1.36 -28.83 7.04
C TYR A 761 0.76 -30.24 6.88
N ARG A 762 1.00 -31.12 7.86
CA ARG A 762 0.46 -32.49 7.87
C ARG A 762 0.18 -32.94 9.30
N ASP A 763 -1.09 -33.21 9.57
CA ASP A 763 -1.50 -33.81 10.84
C ASP A 763 -0.98 -35.25 10.94
N ARG A 764 -0.42 -35.62 12.10
CA ARG A 764 -0.01 -36.99 12.40
C ARG A 764 -0.94 -37.60 13.44
N ILE A 765 -1.64 -38.67 13.06
CA ILE A 765 -2.52 -39.43 13.96
C ILE A 765 -1.68 -40.05 15.09
N ILE A 766 -2.09 -39.81 16.33
CA ILE A 766 -1.51 -40.38 17.56
C ILE A 766 -2.23 -41.68 17.93
N GLN A 767 -1.50 -42.69 18.45
CA GLN A 767 -2.10 -43.83 19.16
C GLN A 767 -2.05 -43.63 20.68
N PRO A 768 -3.06 -44.08 21.44
CA PRO A 768 -3.28 -43.67 22.81
C PRO A 768 -2.46 -44.47 23.83
N ASN A 769 -1.94 -43.78 24.86
CA ASN A 769 -1.79 -44.33 26.22
C ASN A 769 -1.44 -43.23 27.24
N CYS A 770 -2.46 -42.52 27.72
CA CYS A 770 -2.43 -41.78 28.98
C CYS A 770 -3.65 -42.19 29.81
N PRO A 771 -3.52 -42.44 31.13
CA PRO A 771 -4.64 -42.90 31.96
C PRO A 771 -5.61 -41.73 32.26
N VAL A 772 -6.89 -41.94 31.97
CA VAL A 772 -7.94 -40.97 32.32
C VAL A 772 -8.22 -41.04 33.82
N TYR A 773 -8.01 -39.92 34.51
CA TYR A 773 -8.52 -39.71 35.87
C TYR A 773 -9.89 -39.03 35.77
N GLN A 774 -10.94 -39.62 36.35
CA GLN A 774 -12.28 -39.01 36.33
C GLN A 774 -12.48 -38.05 37.50
N VAL A 775 -13.07 -36.89 37.19
CA VAL A 775 -13.54 -35.91 38.18
C VAL A 775 -15.02 -36.20 38.48
N PRO A 776 -15.48 -36.15 39.74
CA PRO A 776 -16.90 -36.31 40.06
C PRO A 776 -17.74 -35.10 39.60
N ASP A 777 -18.99 -35.33 39.24
CA ASP A 777 -19.93 -34.27 38.85
C ASP A 777 -20.18 -33.27 39.99
N VAL A 778 -20.29 -31.98 39.64
CA VAL A 778 -20.71 -30.91 40.54
C VAL A 778 -22.09 -30.40 40.12
N GLU A 779 -23.02 -30.37 41.07
CA GLU A 779 -24.44 -30.07 40.86
C GLU A 779 -24.69 -28.54 40.77
N GLU A 780 -25.14 -28.04 39.62
CA GLU A 780 -25.53 -26.63 39.47
C GLU A 780 -26.81 -26.28 40.25
N LYS A 781 -26.86 -25.07 40.83
CA LYS A 781 -28.09 -24.44 41.35
C LYS A 781 -28.25 -23.02 40.79
N PRO A 782 -29.44 -22.64 40.29
CA PRO A 782 -29.62 -21.36 39.61
C PRO A 782 -30.16 -20.23 40.48
N GLY A 783 -29.62 -19.02 40.25
CA GLY A 783 -30.38 -17.76 40.24
C GLY A 783 -30.46 -16.92 41.52
N GLU A 784 -30.28 -15.61 41.36
CA GLU A 784 -31.31 -14.60 41.68
C GLU A 784 -31.07 -13.27 40.91
N GLU A 785 -32.14 -12.49 40.67
CA GLU A 785 -32.09 -11.16 40.05
C GLU A 785 -32.21 -10.04 41.10
N ASN A 786 -31.68 -8.83 40.81
CA ASN A 786 -32.34 -7.54 41.07
C ASN A 786 -31.67 -6.44 40.19
N LYS A 787 -32.30 -5.52 39.43
CA LYS A 787 -33.42 -4.55 39.67
C LYS A 787 -33.03 -3.50 40.73
N LYS A 788 -33.15 -2.16 40.57
CA LYS A 788 -33.82 -1.18 39.67
C LYS A 788 -33.00 0.16 39.73
N GLU A 789 -33.10 1.21 38.91
CA GLU A 789 -33.68 1.55 37.58
C GLU A 789 -33.10 2.92 37.11
N GLY A 790 -33.34 3.36 35.86
CA GLY A 790 -32.92 4.69 35.34
C GLY A 790 -33.51 5.01 33.95
N PHE A 791 -33.75 6.29 33.62
CA PHE A 791 -34.56 6.74 32.46
C PHE A 791 -33.72 7.25 31.25
N GLU A 792 -34.35 7.32 30.08
CA GLU A 792 -33.71 7.57 28.77
C GLU A 792 -33.23 9.02 28.54
N ILE A 793 -32.17 9.20 27.71
CA ILE A 793 -32.24 9.87 26.39
C ILE A 793 -31.21 9.24 25.41
N GLY A 794 -31.71 8.78 24.24
CA GLY A 794 -31.04 8.70 22.93
C GLY A 794 -29.53 8.42 22.81
N GLY A 795 -29.16 7.15 22.55
CA GLY A 795 -27.86 6.75 22.02
C GLY A 795 -27.99 5.72 20.88
N VAL A 796 -27.21 5.86 19.81
CA VAL A 796 -27.25 4.94 18.65
C VAL A 796 -26.54 3.64 19.00
N ASN A 797 -27.30 2.53 19.06
CA ASN A 797 -26.78 1.22 19.46
C ASN A 797 -25.97 0.57 18.32
N SER A 798 -24.68 0.32 18.55
CA SER A 798 -23.70 -0.04 17.52
C SER A 798 -23.17 -1.47 17.65
N SER A 799 -23.67 -2.41 16.83
CA SER A 799 -23.08 -3.77 16.72
C SER A 799 -23.60 -4.61 15.55
N LYS A 800 -23.45 -4.15 14.29
CA LYS A 800 -23.48 -5.04 13.10
C LYS A 800 -22.81 -4.37 11.88
N TYR A 801 -21.49 -4.50 11.78
CA TYR A 801 -20.72 -4.12 10.58
C TYR A 801 -20.49 -5.37 9.73
N GLY A 802 -21.15 -5.44 8.58
CA GLY A 802 -20.92 -6.47 7.56
C GLY A 802 -20.59 -5.80 6.22
N ILE A 803 -19.82 -6.50 5.39
CA ILE A 803 -19.53 -6.07 4.02
C ILE A 803 -20.48 -6.82 3.08
N GLU A 804 -21.23 -6.08 2.26
CA GLU A 804 -22.05 -6.67 1.20
C GLU A 804 -21.32 -6.50 -0.15
N ILE A 805 -21.14 -7.62 -0.87
CA ILE A 805 -20.47 -7.68 -2.17
C ILE A 805 -21.49 -8.14 -3.22
N PHE A 806 -21.60 -7.39 -4.31
CA PHE A 806 -22.52 -7.69 -5.42
C PHE A 806 -21.75 -7.80 -6.74
N GLY A 807 -22.09 -8.79 -7.56
CA GLY A 807 -21.45 -9.04 -8.86
C GLY A 807 -22.30 -9.88 -9.82
N SER A 808 -21.77 -10.09 -11.03
CA SER A 808 -22.40 -10.91 -12.08
C SER A 808 -21.35 -11.78 -12.77
N CYS A 809 -21.46 -13.10 -12.65
CA CYS A 809 -20.49 -14.07 -13.20
C CYS A 809 -20.69 -14.34 -14.70
N ARG A 810 -20.95 -13.32 -15.55
CA ARG A 810 -21.43 -13.55 -16.92
C ARG A 810 -20.34 -14.15 -17.84
N GLY A 811 -20.19 -15.48 -17.79
CA GLY A 811 -19.19 -16.27 -18.49
C GLY A 811 -18.16 -16.98 -17.58
N ILE A 812 -18.25 -16.84 -16.26
CA ILE A 812 -17.29 -17.38 -15.28
C ILE A 812 -17.96 -18.46 -14.43
N LYS A 813 -17.27 -19.58 -14.16
CA LYS A 813 -17.83 -20.72 -13.38
C LYS A 813 -17.58 -20.63 -11.88
N LYS A 814 -16.38 -20.26 -11.47
CA LYS A 814 -15.98 -20.08 -10.06
C LYS A 814 -15.23 -18.77 -9.92
N ILE A 815 -15.47 -18.08 -8.82
CA ILE A 815 -14.72 -16.89 -8.41
C ILE A 815 -14.23 -17.12 -7.00
N LYS A 816 -12.96 -16.84 -6.76
CA LYS A 816 -12.32 -16.88 -5.45
C LYS A 816 -12.09 -15.47 -4.95
N ILE A 817 -12.61 -15.14 -3.78
CA ILE A 817 -12.48 -13.83 -3.15
C ILE A 817 -11.66 -14.00 -1.88
N THR A 818 -10.52 -13.32 -1.83
CA THR A 818 -9.54 -13.44 -0.74
C THR A 818 -9.45 -12.09 -0.01
N LEU A 819 -9.73 -12.12 1.29
CA LEU A 819 -9.72 -10.97 2.19
C LEU A 819 -8.44 -10.99 3.04
N TYR A 820 -7.63 -9.94 2.90
CA TYR A 820 -6.45 -9.71 3.71
C TYR A 820 -6.72 -8.56 4.68
N LEU A 821 -6.53 -8.79 5.98
CA LEU A 821 -6.36 -7.71 6.95
C LEU A 821 -4.91 -7.20 6.82
N VAL A 822 -4.69 -5.89 6.74
CA VAL A 822 -3.36 -5.31 6.47
C VAL A 822 -2.33 -5.58 7.59
N SER A 823 -2.75 -6.10 8.75
CA SER A 823 -1.90 -6.47 9.87
C SER A 823 -1.66 -7.98 10.05
N ASP A 824 -2.42 -8.87 9.40
CA ASP A 824 -2.38 -10.33 9.65
C ASP A 824 -1.94 -11.12 8.40
N SER A 825 -1.24 -12.23 8.64
CA SER A 825 -0.64 -13.09 7.60
C SER A 825 -1.53 -14.22 7.10
N ILE A 826 -2.73 -14.41 7.67
CA ILE A 826 -3.68 -15.47 7.31
C ILE A 826 -4.90 -14.85 6.62
N PRO A 827 -5.11 -15.06 5.31
CA PRO A 827 -6.27 -14.52 4.60
C PRO A 827 -7.53 -15.36 4.84
N GLU A 828 -8.70 -14.69 4.91
CA GLU A 828 -9.98 -15.39 4.79
C GLU A 828 -10.34 -15.58 3.31
N ILE A 829 -10.75 -16.80 2.95
CA ILE A 829 -11.11 -17.18 1.58
C ILE A 829 -12.62 -17.45 1.50
N LEU A 830 -13.28 -16.83 0.53
CA LEU A 830 -14.64 -17.14 0.12
C LEU A 830 -14.63 -17.66 -1.33
N GLU A 831 -14.96 -18.93 -1.53
CA GLU A 831 -15.19 -19.51 -2.85
C GLU A 831 -16.67 -19.41 -3.22
N VAL A 832 -16.96 -18.93 -4.42
CA VAL A 832 -18.32 -18.77 -4.95
C VAL A 832 -18.45 -19.58 -6.24
N ASP A 833 -19.24 -20.66 -6.19
CA ASP A 833 -19.71 -21.36 -7.39
C ASP A 833 -20.82 -20.54 -8.07
N CYS A 834 -20.55 -20.08 -9.29
CA CYS A 834 -21.50 -19.30 -10.06
C CYS A 834 -22.51 -20.25 -10.74
N GLY A 835 -23.70 -20.36 -10.16
CA GLY A 835 -24.83 -21.07 -10.75
C GLY A 835 -25.28 -20.50 -12.11
N VAL A 836 -26.25 -21.16 -12.74
CA VAL A 836 -26.73 -20.83 -14.09
C VAL A 836 -27.47 -19.48 -14.22
N ASP A 837 -27.80 -18.81 -13.11
CA ASP A 837 -28.44 -17.49 -13.11
C ASP A 837 -27.41 -16.34 -13.17
N GLU A 838 -27.67 -15.31 -13.98
CA GLU A 838 -26.69 -14.26 -14.32
C GLU A 838 -26.28 -13.32 -13.15
N LYS A 839 -26.77 -13.54 -11.93
CA LYS A 839 -26.54 -12.71 -10.73
C LYS A 839 -26.45 -13.59 -9.48
N TRP A 840 -25.54 -13.25 -8.58
CA TRP A 840 -25.41 -13.88 -7.26
C TRP A 840 -25.42 -12.83 -6.14
N TYR A 841 -25.69 -13.28 -4.92
CA TYR A 841 -25.64 -12.48 -3.70
C TYR A 841 -24.90 -13.26 -2.62
N GLY A 842 -23.80 -12.71 -2.11
CA GLY A 842 -23.04 -13.27 -0.99
C GLY A 842 -22.96 -12.27 0.14
N LYS A 843 -23.20 -12.75 1.37
CA LYS A 843 -23.22 -11.92 2.57
C LYS A 843 -22.35 -12.54 3.66
N ILE A 844 -21.32 -11.83 4.09
CA ILE A 844 -20.44 -12.26 5.17
C ILE A 844 -20.99 -11.69 6.49
N GLU A 845 -21.79 -12.48 7.21
CA GLU A 845 -22.24 -12.13 8.58
C GLU A 845 -21.23 -12.61 9.63
N LYS A 846 -20.06 -11.96 9.69
CA LYS A 846 -19.03 -12.20 10.71
C LYS A 846 -18.61 -10.90 11.39
N LYS A 847 -18.21 -10.97 12.67
CA LYS A 847 -17.84 -9.81 13.50
C LYS A 847 -16.43 -9.33 13.14
N LEU A 848 -16.31 -8.55 12.06
CA LEU A 848 -15.04 -7.97 11.61
C LEU A 848 -14.44 -7.03 12.66
N THR A 849 -13.11 -7.09 12.83
CA THR A 849 -12.32 -6.15 13.63
C THR A 849 -12.13 -4.82 12.88
N PRO A 850 -12.02 -3.67 13.58
CA PRO A 850 -11.69 -2.41 12.93
C PRO A 850 -10.28 -2.46 12.33
N GLY A 851 -10.16 -2.29 11.02
CA GLY A 851 -8.87 -2.33 10.33
C GLY A 851 -8.98 -1.97 8.83
N SER A 852 -7.83 -1.90 8.17
CA SER A 852 -7.77 -1.78 6.70
C SER A 852 -7.78 -3.17 6.07
N TYR A 853 -8.61 -3.35 5.05
CA TYR A 853 -8.75 -4.60 4.32
C TYR A 853 -8.33 -4.42 2.86
N ALA A 854 -7.62 -5.41 2.31
CA ALA A 854 -7.41 -5.57 0.88
C ALA A 854 -8.25 -6.74 0.35
N ILE A 855 -8.92 -6.53 -0.78
CA ILE A 855 -9.72 -7.56 -1.46
C ILE A 855 -8.97 -7.95 -2.73
N VAL A 856 -8.62 -9.24 -2.85
CA VAL A 856 -8.13 -9.84 -4.09
C VAL A 856 -9.23 -10.74 -4.64
N VAL A 857 -9.42 -10.71 -5.95
CA VAL A 857 -10.40 -11.57 -6.64
C VAL A 857 -9.67 -12.31 -7.76
N GLU A 858 -9.77 -13.64 -7.72
CA GLU A 858 -9.10 -14.55 -8.66
C GLU A 858 -10.16 -15.32 -9.47
N ASP A 859 -9.92 -15.42 -10.78
CA ASP A 859 -10.71 -16.21 -11.72
C ASP A 859 -9.92 -17.49 -12.01
N GLU A 860 -10.48 -18.66 -11.67
CA GLU A 860 -9.83 -19.96 -11.90
C GLU A 860 -9.94 -20.42 -13.37
N SER A 861 -10.54 -19.62 -14.27
CA SER A 861 -10.67 -19.92 -15.70
C SER A 861 -9.70 -19.09 -16.56
N GLU A 862 -8.69 -19.75 -17.14
CA GLU A 862 -7.58 -19.13 -17.89
C GLU A 862 -7.98 -18.31 -19.16
N LYS A 863 -9.27 -18.13 -19.49
CA LYS A 863 -9.71 -17.78 -20.86
C LYS A 863 -10.87 -16.75 -20.98
N ILE A 864 -10.84 -15.64 -20.23
CA ILE A 864 -11.63 -14.44 -20.56
C ILE A 864 -10.74 -13.17 -20.58
N LYS A 865 -10.91 -12.33 -21.61
CA LYS A 865 -10.34 -10.96 -21.72
C LYS A 865 -11.44 -9.89 -21.61
N ARG A 866 -12.16 -9.83 -20.48
CA ARG A 866 -13.20 -8.83 -20.22
C ARG A 866 -13.15 -8.35 -18.77
N PRO A 867 -13.44 -7.07 -18.48
CA PRO A 867 -13.50 -6.57 -17.11
C PRO A 867 -14.76 -7.09 -16.40
N VAL A 868 -14.61 -7.50 -15.14
CA VAL A 868 -15.72 -7.79 -14.23
C VAL A 868 -15.97 -6.56 -13.36
N VAL A 869 -17.24 -6.22 -13.15
CA VAL A 869 -17.66 -5.07 -12.33
C VAL A 869 -18.25 -5.58 -11.02
N PHE A 870 -17.75 -5.04 -9.91
CA PHE A 870 -18.20 -5.35 -8.56
C PHE A 870 -18.71 -4.09 -7.86
N TYR A 871 -19.71 -4.25 -6.99
CA TYR A 871 -20.16 -3.19 -6.09
C TYR A 871 -19.93 -3.65 -4.65
N VAL A 872 -19.20 -2.84 -3.88
CA VAL A 872 -18.92 -3.09 -2.46
C VAL A 872 -19.64 -2.02 -1.64
N LYS A 873 -20.41 -2.46 -0.63
CA LYS A 873 -21.14 -1.59 0.27
C LYS A 873 -20.60 -1.76 1.69
N ALA A 874 -20.01 -0.68 2.22
CA ALA A 874 -19.34 -0.64 3.51
C ALA A 874 -19.74 0.63 4.30
N PRO A 875 -19.55 0.66 5.64
CA PRO A 875 -19.78 1.86 6.44
C PRO A 875 -18.83 3.01 6.08
N PRO A 876 -19.23 4.28 6.28
CA PRO A 876 -18.33 5.44 6.11
C PRO A 876 -17.06 5.29 6.95
N GLY A 877 -15.90 5.52 6.33
CA GLY A 877 -14.58 5.47 6.98
C GLY A 877 -13.82 4.14 6.87
N LEU A 878 -14.44 3.04 6.43
CA LEU A 878 -13.82 1.71 6.44
C LEU A 878 -12.97 1.35 5.21
N VAL A 879 -12.95 2.20 4.16
CA VAL A 879 -12.27 1.91 2.88
C VAL A 879 -11.38 3.09 2.51
N LYS A 880 -10.05 2.88 2.46
CA LYS A 880 -9.05 3.94 2.19
C LYS A 880 -8.23 3.75 0.91
N LYS A 881 -8.28 2.58 0.25
CA LYS A 881 -7.70 2.36 -1.08
C LYS A 881 -8.39 1.19 -1.80
N ILE A 882 -8.56 1.31 -3.12
CA ILE A 882 -8.96 0.23 -4.05
C ILE A 882 -7.92 0.24 -5.18
N SER A 883 -7.64 -0.92 -5.79
CA SER A 883 -6.61 -1.06 -6.83
C SER A 883 -6.94 -0.30 -8.12
N ASP A 884 -5.92 0.26 -8.77
CA ASP A 884 -5.98 1.20 -9.90
C ASP A 884 -6.52 0.62 -11.22
N LYS A 885 -7.10 -0.59 -11.21
CA LYS A 885 -7.75 -1.23 -12.36
C LYS A 885 -9.27 -0.98 -12.43
N VAL A 886 -9.86 -0.31 -11.45
CA VAL A 886 -11.29 0.03 -11.43
C VAL A 886 -11.50 1.47 -11.89
N LYS A 887 -12.13 1.67 -13.05
CA LYS A 887 -12.64 2.98 -13.44
C LYS A 887 -13.83 3.37 -12.56
N THR A 888 -13.74 4.50 -11.89
CA THR A 888 -14.89 5.23 -11.34
C THR A 888 -15.34 6.29 -12.35
N GLU A 889 -16.61 6.29 -12.69
CA GLU A 889 -17.24 7.38 -13.45
C GLU A 889 -18.23 8.13 -12.53
N PRO A 890 -18.35 9.46 -12.66
CA PRO A 890 -19.23 10.25 -11.79
C PRO A 890 -20.70 9.92 -12.08
N VAL A 891 -21.48 9.73 -11.02
CA VAL A 891 -22.92 9.48 -11.13
C VAL A 891 -23.63 10.78 -11.56
N LEU A 892 -23.85 10.93 -12.86
CA LEU A 892 -24.75 11.95 -13.41
C LEU A 892 -26.15 11.82 -12.79
N SER A 893 -26.78 12.95 -12.50
CA SER A 893 -27.99 12.95 -11.68
C SER A 893 -29.18 12.32 -12.41
N TYR A 894 -29.98 11.54 -11.67
CA TYR A 894 -31.12 10.79 -12.22
C TYR A 894 -32.23 11.67 -12.82
N LEU A 895 -32.18 13.00 -12.63
CA LEU A 895 -33.15 13.97 -13.14
C LEU A 895 -33.01 14.22 -14.65
N GLU A 896 -31.79 14.30 -15.18
CA GLU A 896 -31.54 14.79 -16.56
C GLU A 896 -31.94 13.75 -17.62
N ILE A 897 -31.75 12.46 -17.29
CA ILE A 897 -32.21 11.33 -18.11
C ILE A 897 -33.74 11.29 -18.15
N LEU A 898 -34.42 11.51 -17.02
CA LEU A 898 -35.89 11.61 -16.99
C LEU A 898 -36.40 12.78 -17.83
N ALA A 899 -35.80 13.97 -17.71
CA ALA A 899 -36.19 15.14 -18.50
C ALA A 899 -36.09 14.87 -20.01
N THR A 900 -35.01 14.21 -20.45
CA THR A 900 -34.78 13.85 -21.85
C THR A 900 -35.80 12.83 -22.37
N ILE A 901 -36.12 11.80 -21.59
CA ILE A 901 -37.13 10.78 -21.95
C ILE A 901 -38.55 11.39 -21.99
N ILE A 902 -38.87 12.32 -21.08
CA ILE A 902 -40.14 13.04 -21.08
C ILE A 902 -40.28 13.93 -22.33
N LEU A 903 -39.21 14.62 -22.75
CA LEU A 903 -39.18 15.40 -23.98
C LEU A 903 -39.38 14.52 -25.22
N ILE A 904 -38.64 13.42 -25.35
CA ILE A 904 -38.74 12.50 -26.51
C ILE A 904 -40.13 11.87 -26.59
N SER A 905 -40.70 11.37 -25.49
CA SER A 905 -42.05 10.80 -25.48
C SER A 905 -43.15 11.83 -25.77
N SER A 906 -42.96 13.09 -25.39
CA SER A 906 -43.85 14.20 -25.75
C SER A 906 -43.78 14.54 -27.24
N PHE A 907 -42.58 14.52 -27.83
CA PHE A 907 -42.35 14.76 -29.26
C PHE A 907 -42.98 13.64 -30.12
N ILE A 908 -42.79 12.38 -29.73
CA ILE A 908 -43.41 11.22 -30.38
C ILE A 908 -44.95 11.28 -30.30
N LYS A 909 -45.52 11.69 -29.14
CA LYS A 909 -46.97 11.94 -29.04
C LYS A 909 -47.45 13.03 -30.00
N LEU A 910 -46.67 14.10 -30.20
CA LEU A 910 -47.03 15.18 -31.13
C LEU A 910 -47.09 14.69 -32.58
N ILE A 911 -46.13 13.86 -33.00
CA ILE A 911 -46.06 13.23 -34.33
C ILE A 911 -47.21 12.23 -34.55
N LEU A 912 -47.58 11.44 -33.53
CA LEU A 912 -48.69 10.50 -33.62
C LEU A 912 -50.06 11.20 -33.66
N ILE A 913 -50.21 12.35 -32.97
CA ILE A 913 -51.43 13.14 -33.01
C ILE A 913 -51.61 13.84 -34.37
N SER A 914 -50.55 14.33 -35.01
CA SER A 914 -50.69 14.97 -36.34
C SER A 914 -51.15 13.97 -37.42
N ARG A 915 -50.70 12.70 -37.36
CA ARG A 915 -51.17 11.64 -38.26
C ARG A 915 -52.63 11.22 -38.04
N SER A 916 -53.23 11.46 -36.87
CA SER A 916 -54.65 11.09 -36.62
C SER A 916 -55.66 12.15 -37.05
N GLY A 917 -55.23 13.39 -37.31
CA GLY A 917 -56.12 14.50 -37.67
C GLY A 917 -56.66 14.48 -39.11
N ILE A 918 -55.99 13.80 -40.05
CA ILE A 918 -56.31 13.87 -41.48
C ILE A 918 -57.41 12.85 -41.85
N LYS A 919 -58.60 12.97 -41.24
CA LYS A 919 -59.84 12.32 -41.74
C LYS A 919 -61.15 12.95 -41.25
N LYS A 920 -61.25 14.28 -41.29
CA LYS A 920 -62.54 14.99 -41.39
C LYS A 920 -62.39 16.36 -42.04
#